data_AF-A0A927RJU9-F1
#
_entry.id   AF-A0A927RJU9-F1
#
_cell.length_a   1.000
_cell.length_b   1.000
_cell.length_c   1.000
_cell.angle_alpha   90.00
_cell.angle_beta   90.00
_cell.angle_gamma   90.00
#
_symmetry.space_group_name_H-M   'P 1'
#
loop_
_entity.id
_entity.type
_entity.pdbx_description
1 polymer ?
#
loop_
_entity_poly.entity_id
_entity_poly.type
_entity_poly.pdbx_seq_one_letter_code
_entity_poly.pdbx_strand_id
1 'polypeptide(L)'
;MPVGKAGTPPGQTASRLLTQGRLDAAIDQQRLPVLRGLVAAACQLTGGGIGVALLGNADRKVVEAASFGPPGRPLETPGDLPGLDAFLAALLVSPQPLLLNEVRAHQARHCIPSGHPRVASLVGAPVRTQAGLTGYLYVAHEREGADFSADDVRTLACLASAAGLAVDVYHLVTDLPTRLRWLDAIAEMVHLLRGDVGREEGLEAVAGLLLAATGADSTAITHVRKVDDGPPGAFVEAAAGLGSELMNGAYLPSGHFLATIMGSAHPVEYDVAQIRSPIMPAEWRQTLSVLGPGLAVPLGTTAEPLGAIFLAWRPDSPHASELPRVSTLTIPFARTATLLLQRHEAQLFRTRQQRWADTSAEVTRLLLTDVEPHQVMARAARRIREISWAAYAAVVLANDFGPPGTVTFDVVDGLGLENTSGTQTRCPSPLDEVIGSGVPLISTDMVHDDRFDLPPELREAFSVLGLTMLMPLRSAPGGDRGALIVAWRRGSSAERAARDDAPLLESFADQFALALQRARANEERDRRQRWLEACSELTRRLASDRDQEATIRRVMRLLRRVSGADFGAIIKADPTASEAMSLVIVDGYGVRRHYSHHLISNSQNVRAAIRSGRAVVSEDFVHDPAHDPPPEMADNLATIGLTMIIPMAAGEVSGALFAGWRRGSPHERFARHELALLETFADNAALAMQRTQVLDERDRGDRWLVATSEMARLLIGQVDRDEAMALVIRQLRLISGADVGGILLVDPTDSSSLRVAGFEGIDIPPVAPDARIPRGGLAARAIATGQGIVSEDYAHHGGHDPPAEWRDAVDALGLGMMMPLVAADEDEVLGVLFAGWRRDSPSERLARHEVQEIRTFADLASLALQRVRTQDDRVHLRMLQDHEQIAHELHDAVLQRLFAVGLRLHGAASASAERSVSDRVEQAIQDLDQTTAQVRQTIKRLAGDDTTDPTDTTDATDSTDSAGG
;
A
#
# COMPACT_ATOMS: atom_id res chain seq x y z
N MET A 1 -57.57 67.31 94.90
CA MET A 1 -58.43 66.47 94.04
C MET A 1 -57.55 65.77 93.01
N PRO A 2 -57.64 64.44 92.86
CA PRO A 2 -56.80 63.68 91.93
C PRO A 2 -57.56 63.19 90.69
N VAL A 3 -56.90 63.26 89.53
CA VAL A 3 -57.14 62.48 88.31
C VAL A 3 -55.74 62.29 87.69
N GLY A 4 -55.26 61.13 87.25
CA GLY A 4 -55.87 59.80 87.12
C GLY A 4 -55.06 59.01 86.09
N LYS A 5 -53.81 58.65 86.42
CA LYS A 5 -52.92 57.90 85.49
C LYS A 5 -53.25 56.41 85.55
N ALA A 6 -53.73 55.86 84.43
CA ALA A 6 -54.07 54.45 84.30
C ALA A 6 -52.82 53.56 84.43
N GLY A 7 -52.93 52.49 85.22
CA GLY A 7 -51.92 51.44 85.30
C GLY A 7 -52.00 50.50 84.10
N THR A 8 -50.85 50.08 83.57
CA THR A 8 -50.74 49.10 82.48
C THR A 8 -51.31 47.74 82.93
N PRO A 9 -52.15 47.06 82.14
CA PRO A 9 -52.71 45.77 82.53
C PRO A 9 -51.61 44.69 82.62
N PRO A 10 -51.67 43.78 83.62
CA PRO A 10 -50.60 42.82 83.90
C PRO A 10 -50.27 41.90 82.72
N GLY A 11 -51.24 41.61 81.84
CA GLY A 11 -51.04 40.80 80.64
C GLY A 11 -50.04 41.37 79.62
N GLN A 12 -49.88 42.70 79.52
CA GLN A 12 -48.89 43.28 78.60
C GLN A 12 -47.46 43.16 79.13
N THR A 13 -47.26 43.29 80.44
CA THR A 13 -45.94 43.14 81.07
C THR A 13 -45.47 41.69 81.04
N ALA A 14 -46.39 40.74 81.29
CA ALA A 14 -46.11 39.31 81.16
C ALA A 14 -45.77 38.91 79.71
N SER A 15 -46.55 39.37 78.72
CA SER A 15 -46.31 39.07 77.30
C SER A 15 -44.93 39.56 76.81
N ARG A 16 -44.49 40.74 77.27
CA ARG A 16 -43.19 41.32 76.89
C ARG A 16 -41.99 40.62 77.54
N LEU A 17 -42.14 40.14 78.78
CA LEU A 17 -41.14 39.31 79.47
C LEU A 17 -41.05 37.88 78.92
N LEU A 18 -42.15 37.34 78.39
CA LEU A 18 -42.18 36.00 77.81
C LEU A 18 -41.55 35.91 76.41
N THR A 19 -41.61 36.98 75.62
CA THR A 19 -41.22 36.95 74.20
C THR A 19 -39.75 37.31 73.95
N GLN A 20 -39.16 38.24 74.70
CA GLN A 20 -37.93 38.91 74.25
C GLN A 20 -36.62 38.48 74.95
N GLY A 21 -36.65 37.92 76.15
CA GLY A 21 -35.44 37.52 76.90
C GLY A 21 -35.29 36.01 77.13
N ARG A 22 -36.12 35.21 76.46
CA ARG A 22 -36.27 33.76 76.73
C ARG A 22 -36.16 32.88 75.51
N LEU A 23 -36.37 33.47 74.33
CA LEU A 23 -36.09 32.82 73.05
C LEU A 23 -34.58 32.62 72.88
N ASP A 24 -33.78 33.63 73.25
CA ASP A 24 -32.31 33.59 73.20
C ASP A 24 -31.74 32.40 73.99
N ALA A 25 -32.23 32.14 75.21
CA ALA A 25 -31.81 30.99 76.01
C ALA A 25 -32.25 29.62 75.44
N ALA A 26 -33.31 29.57 74.62
CA ALA A 26 -33.70 28.38 73.88
C ALA A 26 -32.85 28.18 72.60
N ILE A 27 -32.36 29.28 72.01
CA ILE A 27 -31.40 29.30 70.89
C ILE A 27 -30.01 28.88 71.38
N ASP A 28 -29.59 29.30 72.58
CA ASP A 28 -28.35 28.91 73.27
C ASP A 28 -28.34 27.43 73.77
N GLN A 29 -29.24 26.59 73.27
CA GLN A 29 -29.29 25.14 73.50
C GLN A 29 -29.47 24.70 74.97
N GLN A 30 -30.12 25.51 75.82
CA GLN A 30 -30.35 25.15 77.24
C GLN A 30 -31.84 25.04 77.59
N ARG A 31 -32.39 23.81 77.56
CA ARG A 31 -33.80 23.52 77.87
C ARG A 31 -34.15 23.81 79.35
N LEU A 32 -33.31 23.36 80.28
CA LEU A 32 -33.60 23.39 81.71
C LEU A 32 -33.70 24.81 82.34
N PRO A 33 -32.83 25.79 82.02
CA PRO A 33 -32.97 27.16 82.51
C PRO A 33 -34.25 27.84 82.04
N VAL A 34 -34.67 27.60 80.79
CA VAL A 34 -35.91 28.14 80.22
C VAL A 34 -37.12 27.59 80.98
N LEU A 35 -37.15 26.29 81.28
CA LEU A 35 -38.21 25.69 82.11
C LEU A 35 -38.19 26.25 83.54
N ARG A 36 -37.04 26.29 84.21
CA ARG A 36 -36.88 26.84 85.57
C ARG A 36 -37.42 28.26 85.70
N GLY A 37 -37.10 29.13 84.75
CA GLY A 37 -37.62 30.50 84.77
C GLY A 37 -39.13 30.60 84.47
N LEU A 38 -39.74 29.61 83.80
CA LEU A 38 -41.19 29.62 83.51
C LEU A 38 -41.96 29.18 84.76
N VAL A 39 -41.44 28.19 85.46
CA VAL A 39 -41.89 27.77 86.79
C VAL A 39 -41.76 28.94 87.79
N ALA A 40 -40.63 29.64 87.81
CA ALA A 40 -40.44 30.82 88.66
C ALA A 40 -41.44 31.96 88.34
N ALA A 41 -41.69 32.23 87.06
CA ALA A 41 -42.68 33.21 86.63
C ALA A 41 -44.11 32.79 87.02
N ALA A 42 -44.43 31.50 86.96
CA ALA A 42 -45.71 30.95 87.39
C ALA A 42 -45.96 31.20 88.89
N CYS A 43 -44.97 30.93 89.73
CA CYS A 43 -45.03 31.25 91.17
C CYS A 43 -45.20 32.75 91.42
N GLN A 44 -44.43 33.61 90.75
CA GLN A 44 -44.51 35.05 90.94
C GLN A 44 -45.85 35.66 90.51
N LEU A 45 -46.42 35.19 89.40
CA LEU A 45 -47.66 35.76 88.84
C LEU A 45 -48.94 35.24 89.51
N THR A 46 -48.91 34.03 90.08
CA THR A 46 -50.05 33.43 90.81
C THR A 46 -49.92 33.53 92.34
N GLY A 47 -48.81 34.10 92.84
CA GLY A 47 -48.49 34.18 94.26
C GLY A 47 -48.06 32.87 94.93
N GLY A 48 -48.09 31.74 94.22
CA GLY A 48 -47.81 30.41 94.76
C GLY A 48 -46.38 30.23 95.29
N GLY A 49 -46.25 29.50 96.39
CA GLY A 49 -44.98 29.31 97.10
C GLY A 49 -44.04 28.26 96.51
N ILE A 50 -44.58 27.32 95.74
CA ILE A 50 -43.84 26.23 95.08
C ILE A 50 -44.37 26.08 93.66
N GLY A 51 -43.50 25.86 92.69
CA GLY A 51 -43.87 25.50 91.32
C GLY A 51 -43.04 24.34 90.80
N VAL A 52 -43.63 23.55 89.90
CA VAL A 52 -42.98 22.42 89.22
C VAL A 52 -43.48 22.31 87.78
N ALA A 53 -42.57 22.12 86.82
CA ALA A 53 -42.86 21.66 85.47
C ALA A 53 -42.28 20.25 85.28
N LEU A 54 -43.11 19.32 84.80
CA LEU A 54 -42.75 17.95 84.45
C LEU A 54 -42.86 17.77 82.93
N LEU A 55 -41.82 17.24 82.29
CA LEU A 55 -41.83 16.83 80.87
C LEU A 55 -41.56 15.33 80.77
N GLY A 56 -42.34 14.64 79.94
CA GLY A 56 -42.18 13.21 79.69
C GLY A 56 -41.90 12.84 78.24
N ASN A 57 -41.51 11.59 78.03
CA ASN A 57 -41.38 10.97 76.70
C ASN A 57 -42.72 10.38 76.22
N ALA A 58 -42.71 9.71 75.06
CA ALA A 58 -43.87 9.00 74.51
C ALA A 58 -44.43 7.93 75.46
N ASP A 59 -43.56 7.28 76.27
CA ASP A 59 -43.94 6.29 77.30
C ASP A 59 -44.48 6.91 78.59
N ARG A 60 -44.63 8.25 78.63
CA ARG A 60 -45.07 9.05 79.78
C ARG A 60 -44.14 9.01 81.01
N LYS A 61 -42.90 8.53 80.83
CA LYS A 61 -41.85 8.65 81.86
C LYS A 61 -41.30 10.07 81.88
N VAL A 62 -41.02 10.59 83.07
CA VAL A 62 -40.42 11.91 83.26
C VAL A 62 -38.98 11.89 82.73
N VAL A 63 -38.73 12.70 81.71
CA VAL A 63 -37.37 12.90 81.15
C VAL A 63 -36.70 14.10 81.80
N GLU A 64 -37.48 15.11 82.16
CA GLU A 64 -36.95 16.35 82.75
C GLU A 64 -37.99 17.01 83.64
N ALA A 65 -37.55 17.63 84.73
CA ALA A 65 -38.39 18.52 85.50
C ALA A 65 -37.62 19.73 86.01
N ALA A 66 -38.35 20.83 86.18
CA ALA A 66 -37.86 22.06 86.76
C ALA A 66 -38.74 22.44 87.96
N SER A 67 -38.14 22.95 89.03
CA SER A 67 -38.84 23.37 90.25
C SER A 67 -38.40 24.76 90.70
N PHE A 68 -39.27 25.44 91.44
CA PHE A 68 -39.02 26.73 92.10
C PHE A 68 -39.70 26.74 93.48
N GLY A 69 -39.05 27.33 94.48
CA GLY A 69 -39.56 27.35 95.85
C GLY A 69 -38.64 28.13 96.81
N PRO A 70 -38.98 28.20 98.11
CA PRO A 70 -38.21 28.94 99.10
C PRO A 70 -36.77 28.41 99.28
N PRO A 71 -35.78 29.28 99.54
CA PRO A 71 -34.38 28.89 99.64
C PRO A 71 -34.16 27.90 100.80
N GLY A 72 -33.43 26.81 100.51
CA GLY A 72 -33.11 25.75 101.46
C GLY A 72 -33.88 24.43 101.29
N ARG A 73 -34.86 24.36 100.39
CA ARG A 73 -35.52 23.11 99.97
C ARG A 73 -35.75 23.05 98.45
N PRO A 74 -34.72 22.83 97.62
CA PRO A 74 -34.95 22.37 96.26
C PRO A 74 -35.70 21.02 96.30
N LEU A 75 -36.69 20.82 95.42
CA LEU A 75 -37.11 19.44 95.13
C LEU A 75 -35.90 18.72 94.52
N GLU A 76 -35.57 17.54 95.06
CA GLU A 76 -34.47 16.71 94.57
C GLU A 76 -34.66 16.30 93.10
N THR A 77 -33.57 15.89 92.46
CA THR A 77 -33.51 15.63 91.03
C THR A 77 -34.59 14.64 90.58
N PRO A 78 -35.27 14.86 89.44
CA PRO A 78 -36.58 14.25 89.21
C PRO A 78 -36.56 12.72 89.03
N GLY A 79 -35.41 12.14 88.68
CA GLY A 79 -35.25 10.71 88.46
C GLY A 79 -35.31 9.85 89.74
N ASP A 80 -35.07 10.45 90.92
CA ASP A 80 -34.92 9.70 92.18
C ASP A 80 -36.20 9.70 93.06
N LEU A 81 -37.27 10.37 92.63
CA LEU A 81 -38.53 10.49 93.37
C LEU A 81 -39.49 9.31 93.08
N PRO A 82 -39.77 8.42 94.06
CA PRO A 82 -40.66 7.28 93.84
C PRO A 82 -42.08 7.72 93.46
N GLY A 83 -42.55 7.26 92.31
CA GLY A 83 -43.92 7.51 91.83
C GLY A 83 -44.12 8.76 90.96
N LEU A 84 -43.06 9.52 90.63
CA LEU A 84 -43.19 10.72 89.78
C LEU A 84 -43.68 10.41 88.36
N ASP A 85 -43.23 9.30 87.76
CA ASP A 85 -43.75 8.78 86.48
C ASP A 85 -45.25 8.47 86.56
N ALA A 86 -45.70 7.83 87.63
CA ALA A 86 -47.11 7.51 87.83
C ALA A 86 -47.97 8.76 88.05
N PHE A 87 -47.43 9.78 88.73
CA PHE A 87 -48.08 11.08 88.89
C PHE A 87 -48.24 11.82 87.56
N LEU A 88 -47.17 11.91 86.77
CA LEU A 88 -47.23 12.51 85.43
C LEU A 88 -48.19 11.71 84.54
N ALA A 89 -48.08 10.39 84.48
CA ALA A 89 -48.96 9.55 83.67
C ALA A 89 -50.44 9.72 84.03
N ALA A 90 -50.79 9.89 85.31
CA ALA A 90 -52.15 10.18 85.75
C ALA A 90 -52.64 11.57 85.30
N LEU A 91 -51.80 12.61 85.42
CA LEU A 91 -52.12 13.97 84.95
C LEU A 91 -52.28 14.04 83.43
N LEU A 92 -51.53 13.21 82.68
CA LEU A 92 -51.61 13.14 81.22
C LEU A 92 -52.84 12.38 80.71
N VAL A 93 -53.51 11.56 81.54
CA VAL A 93 -54.76 10.85 81.18
C VAL A 93 -55.97 11.77 81.10
N SER A 94 -56.04 12.82 81.94
CA SER A 94 -57.11 13.82 81.90
C SER A 94 -56.53 15.24 81.80
N PRO A 95 -56.16 15.71 80.59
CA PRO A 95 -55.36 16.91 80.39
C PRO A 95 -56.20 18.20 80.43
N GLN A 96 -56.88 18.42 81.55
CA GLN A 96 -57.54 19.68 81.87
C GLN A 96 -56.67 20.50 82.86
N PRO A 97 -56.79 21.84 82.84
CA PRO A 97 -56.28 22.65 83.93
C PRO A 97 -56.96 22.27 85.24
N LEU A 98 -56.16 22.15 86.30
CA LEU A 98 -56.59 21.69 87.62
C LEU A 98 -56.62 22.88 88.58
N LEU A 99 -57.67 22.99 89.40
CA LEU A 99 -57.80 24.01 90.43
C LEU A 99 -58.30 23.35 91.72
N LEU A 100 -57.43 23.22 92.71
CA LEU A 100 -57.71 22.58 93.99
C LEU A 100 -57.35 23.52 95.13
N ASN A 101 -58.35 24.15 95.76
CA ASN A 101 -58.10 24.98 96.95
C ASN A 101 -58.00 24.15 98.24
N GLU A 102 -58.52 22.91 98.23
CA GLU A 102 -58.35 21.92 99.31
C GLU A 102 -57.82 20.57 98.79
N VAL A 103 -56.49 20.44 98.65
CA VAL A 103 -55.87 19.22 98.11
C VAL A 103 -56.14 17.97 98.98
N ARG A 104 -56.31 18.13 100.30
CA ARG A 104 -56.57 17.03 101.24
C ARG A 104 -57.90 16.30 100.99
N ALA A 105 -58.91 17.03 100.48
CA ALA A 105 -60.25 16.52 100.19
C ALA A 105 -60.35 15.85 98.81
N HIS A 106 -59.37 16.07 97.93
CA HIS A 106 -59.41 15.61 96.55
C HIS A 106 -59.04 14.12 96.40
N GLN A 107 -59.76 13.40 95.53
CA GLN A 107 -59.55 11.96 95.31
C GLN A 107 -58.13 11.62 94.82
N ALA A 108 -57.51 12.51 94.03
CA ALA A 108 -56.16 12.32 93.49
C ALA A 108 -55.01 12.57 94.50
N ARG A 109 -55.29 12.85 95.78
CA ARG A 109 -54.25 13.11 96.82
C ARG A 109 -53.19 12.01 96.92
N HIS A 110 -53.56 10.76 96.60
CA HIS A 110 -52.70 9.58 96.65
C HIS A 110 -51.64 9.54 95.54
N CYS A 111 -51.78 10.38 94.51
CA CYS A 111 -50.85 10.44 93.39
C CYS A 111 -49.68 11.41 93.64
N ILE A 112 -49.71 12.24 94.68
CA ILE A 112 -48.62 13.17 95.01
C ILE A 112 -47.42 12.37 95.55
N PRO A 113 -46.22 12.45 94.94
CA PRO A 113 -45.08 11.62 95.33
C PRO A 113 -44.61 11.82 96.78
N SER A 114 -44.13 10.74 97.39
CA SER A 114 -43.51 10.75 98.73
C SER A 114 -42.17 11.47 98.67
N GLY A 115 -42.18 12.78 98.98
CA GLY A 115 -41.05 13.69 98.84
C GLY A 115 -41.48 15.10 98.42
N HIS A 116 -42.68 15.26 97.87
CA HIS A 116 -43.25 16.57 97.60
C HIS A 116 -43.57 17.33 98.91
N PRO A 117 -43.30 18.65 99.00
CA PRO A 117 -43.70 19.46 100.16
C PRO A 117 -45.21 19.41 100.42
N ARG A 118 -45.65 19.71 101.65
CA ARG A 118 -47.07 19.72 102.00
C ARG A 118 -47.80 20.84 101.25
N VAL A 119 -48.72 20.46 100.37
CA VAL A 119 -49.58 21.39 99.64
C VAL A 119 -50.97 21.48 100.25
N ALA A 120 -51.45 22.71 100.44
CA ALA A 120 -52.81 23.01 100.87
C ALA A 120 -53.72 23.23 99.65
N SER A 121 -53.27 24.09 98.73
CA SER A 121 -53.90 24.38 97.44
C SER A 121 -52.92 24.18 96.28
N LEU A 122 -53.43 23.87 95.09
CA LEU A 122 -52.68 23.62 93.86
C LEU A 122 -53.47 24.06 92.62
N VAL A 123 -52.82 24.79 91.72
CA VAL A 123 -53.31 25.11 90.38
C VAL A 123 -52.36 24.50 89.33
N GLY A 124 -52.91 23.92 88.27
CA GLY A 124 -52.19 23.09 87.30
C GLY A 124 -52.65 23.31 85.86
N ALA A 125 -51.76 23.15 84.89
CA ALA A 125 -52.06 23.24 83.47
C ALA A 125 -51.18 22.30 82.61
N PRO A 126 -51.75 21.65 81.57
CA PRO A 126 -51.01 20.78 80.67
C PRO A 126 -50.05 21.54 79.75
N VAL A 127 -48.84 21.02 79.58
CA VAL A 127 -47.85 21.48 78.59
C VAL A 127 -48.04 20.69 77.29
N ARG A 128 -48.30 21.41 76.19
CA ARG A 128 -48.55 20.84 74.85
C ARG A 128 -47.53 21.37 73.84
N THR A 129 -46.89 20.45 73.12
CA THR A 129 -45.99 20.69 71.99
C THR A 129 -46.72 20.37 70.67
N GLN A 130 -46.08 20.60 69.52
CA GLN A 130 -46.59 20.09 68.23
C GLN A 130 -46.65 18.55 68.20
N ALA A 131 -45.75 17.87 68.92
CA ALA A 131 -45.76 16.42 69.08
C ALA A 131 -46.89 15.90 69.99
N GLY A 132 -47.63 16.79 70.67
CA GLY A 132 -48.81 16.47 71.47
C GLY A 132 -48.69 16.90 72.92
N LEU A 133 -49.37 16.17 73.81
CA LEU A 133 -49.33 16.44 75.25
C LEU A 133 -48.06 15.84 75.86
N THR A 134 -47.12 16.70 76.24
CA THR A 134 -45.75 16.29 76.63
C THR A 134 -45.46 16.48 78.11
N GLY A 135 -46.27 17.25 78.84
CA GLY A 135 -45.96 17.55 80.23
C GLY A 135 -47.08 18.23 81.01
N TYR A 136 -46.74 18.65 82.23
CA TYR A 136 -47.66 19.35 83.14
C TYR A 136 -46.90 20.38 83.98
N LEU A 137 -47.42 21.60 84.05
CA LEU A 137 -46.92 22.70 84.87
C LEU A 137 -47.91 22.95 86.01
N TYR A 138 -47.46 22.94 87.26
CA TYR A 138 -48.31 23.25 88.41
C TYR A 138 -47.61 24.14 89.43
N VAL A 139 -48.42 24.85 90.21
CA VAL A 139 -48.03 25.78 91.27
C VAL A 139 -48.90 25.51 92.49
N ALA A 140 -48.35 25.62 93.69
CA ALA A 140 -49.02 25.27 94.93
C ALA A 140 -48.65 26.22 96.10
N HIS A 141 -49.53 26.28 97.11
CA HIS A 141 -49.26 26.90 98.40
C HIS A 141 -49.11 25.85 99.51
N GLU A 142 -48.22 26.09 100.47
CA GLU A 142 -48.09 25.27 101.69
C GLU A 142 -49.07 25.69 102.81
N ARG A 143 -49.63 26.91 102.73
CA ARG A 143 -50.48 27.50 103.79
C ARG A 143 -51.95 27.26 103.52
N GLU A 144 -52.67 26.78 104.52
CA GLU A 144 -54.14 26.64 104.48
C GLU A 144 -54.81 28.02 104.45
N GLY A 145 -55.87 28.16 103.65
CA GLY A 145 -56.58 29.44 103.41
C GLY A 145 -56.00 30.34 102.30
N ALA A 146 -55.01 29.85 101.54
CA ALA A 146 -54.49 30.54 100.35
C ALA A 146 -55.09 29.93 99.07
N ASP A 147 -56.19 30.50 98.61
CA ASP A 147 -56.98 30.02 97.48
C ASP A 147 -56.48 30.55 96.13
N PHE A 148 -56.40 29.68 95.13
CA PHE A 148 -56.18 30.09 93.74
C PHE A 148 -57.51 30.47 93.07
N SER A 149 -57.43 31.38 92.11
CA SER A 149 -58.57 31.91 91.35
C SER A 149 -58.66 31.35 89.94
N ALA A 150 -59.78 31.61 89.26
CA ALA A 150 -59.93 31.33 87.84
C ALA A 150 -58.98 32.17 86.94
N ASP A 151 -58.37 33.24 87.44
CA ASP A 151 -57.37 34.02 86.71
C ASP A 151 -55.96 33.41 86.81
N ASP A 152 -55.66 32.74 87.91
CA ASP A 152 -54.43 31.96 88.09
C ASP A 152 -54.40 30.76 87.14
N VAL A 153 -55.55 30.09 86.94
CA VAL A 153 -55.71 29.03 85.94
C VAL A 153 -55.41 29.55 84.52
N ARG A 154 -55.90 30.73 84.16
CA ARG A 154 -55.62 31.35 82.84
C ARG A 154 -54.15 31.72 82.68
N THR A 155 -53.56 32.31 83.72
CA THR A 155 -52.14 32.69 83.78
C THR A 155 -51.24 31.47 83.62
N LEU A 156 -51.53 30.40 84.37
CA LEU A 156 -50.75 29.17 84.32
C LEU A 156 -50.92 28.43 82.99
N ALA A 157 -52.12 28.41 82.40
CA ALA A 157 -52.36 27.84 81.07
C ALA A 157 -51.56 28.58 79.98
N CYS A 158 -51.46 29.91 80.06
CA CYS A 158 -50.62 30.70 79.16
C CYS A 158 -49.13 30.33 79.30
N LEU A 159 -48.63 30.20 80.53
CA LEU A 159 -47.24 29.79 80.80
C LEU A 159 -46.95 28.33 80.39
N ALA A 160 -47.92 27.42 80.53
CA ALA A 160 -47.80 26.04 80.07
C ALA A 160 -47.77 25.94 78.54
N SER A 161 -48.52 26.78 77.83
CA SER A 161 -48.40 26.92 76.37
C SER A 161 -47.04 27.49 75.95
N ALA A 162 -46.52 28.49 76.68
CA ALA A 162 -45.19 29.04 76.42
C ALA A 162 -44.07 28.01 76.67
N ALA A 163 -44.22 27.14 77.69
CA ALA A 163 -43.31 26.01 77.92
C ALA A 163 -43.32 25.01 76.76
N GLY A 164 -44.50 24.72 76.21
CA GLY A 164 -44.65 23.85 75.04
C GLY A 164 -43.92 24.39 73.81
N LEU A 165 -44.15 25.66 73.47
CA LEU A 165 -43.47 26.32 72.36
C LEU A 165 -41.94 26.37 72.55
N ALA A 166 -41.45 26.61 73.76
CA ALA A 166 -40.01 26.59 74.05
C ALA A 166 -39.39 25.20 73.84
N VAL A 167 -40.12 24.12 74.15
CA VAL A 167 -39.71 22.74 73.88
C VAL A 167 -39.72 22.45 72.38
N ASP A 168 -40.73 22.88 71.63
CA ASP A 168 -40.77 22.76 70.17
C ASP A 168 -39.59 23.48 69.50
N VAL A 169 -39.28 24.72 69.92
CA VAL A 169 -38.13 25.49 69.41
C VAL A 169 -36.81 24.81 69.75
N TYR A 170 -36.63 24.31 70.97
CA TYR A 170 -35.42 23.59 71.36
C TYR A 170 -35.18 22.34 70.49
N HIS A 171 -36.22 21.53 70.24
CA HIS A 171 -36.10 20.37 69.36
C HIS A 171 -35.78 20.78 67.92
N LEU A 172 -36.43 21.82 67.39
CA LEU A 172 -36.16 22.33 66.04
C LEU A 172 -34.72 22.83 65.86
N VAL A 173 -34.17 23.56 66.85
CA VAL A 173 -32.80 24.08 66.84
C VAL A 173 -31.78 22.96 66.99
N THR A 174 -32.06 21.95 67.82
CA THR A 174 -31.14 20.81 68.05
C THR A 174 -31.06 19.87 66.83
N ASP A 175 -32.16 19.69 66.10
CA ASP A 175 -32.21 18.89 64.85
C ASP A 175 -31.51 19.59 63.65
N LEU A 176 -31.40 20.92 63.68
CA LEU A 176 -30.99 21.72 62.52
C LEU A 176 -29.56 21.42 62.00
N PRO A 177 -28.52 21.29 62.85
CA PRO A 177 -27.16 20.98 62.38
C PRO A 177 -27.09 19.65 61.64
N THR A 178 -27.85 18.64 62.09
CA THR A 178 -27.91 17.33 61.42
C THR A 178 -28.60 17.45 60.07
N ARG A 179 -29.71 18.20 59.96
CA ARG A 179 -30.39 18.44 58.67
C ARG A 179 -29.53 19.22 57.67
N LEU A 180 -28.72 20.17 58.14
CA LEU A 180 -27.81 20.93 57.26
C LEU A 180 -26.71 20.02 56.68
N ARG A 181 -26.04 19.20 57.50
CA ARG A 181 -25.04 18.22 57.00
C ARG A 181 -25.60 17.28 55.93
N TRP A 182 -26.89 16.90 56.02
CA TRP A 182 -27.55 16.09 54.99
C TRP A 182 -27.79 16.86 53.68
N LEU A 183 -28.19 18.13 53.74
CA LEU A 183 -28.41 18.94 52.55
C LEU A 183 -27.10 19.25 51.82
N ASP A 184 -26.03 19.56 52.58
CA ASP A 184 -24.70 19.80 52.04
C ASP A 184 -24.15 18.54 51.34
N ALA A 185 -24.28 17.37 51.97
CA ALA A 185 -23.85 16.11 51.37
C ALA A 185 -24.61 15.75 50.08
N ILE A 186 -25.92 16.01 50.02
CA ILE A 186 -26.72 15.82 48.79
C ILE A 186 -26.26 16.79 47.68
N ALA A 187 -25.94 18.05 48.02
CA ALA A 187 -25.44 19.02 47.05
C ALA A 187 -24.09 18.56 46.46
N GLU A 188 -23.14 18.15 47.29
CA GLU A 188 -21.83 17.66 46.84
C GLU A 188 -21.95 16.39 45.99
N MET A 189 -22.83 15.44 46.34
CA MET A 189 -23.09 14.28 45.48
C MET A 189 -23.59 14.65 44.08
N VAL A 190 -24.41 15.70 43.96
CA VAL A 190 -24.86 16.21 42.66
C VAL A 190 -23.71 16.89 41.89
N HIS A 191 -22.78 17.54 42.60
CA HIS A 191 -21.56 18.07 41.98
C HIS A 191 -20.62 16.96 41.49
N LEU A 192 -20.37 15.91 42.29
CA LEU A 192 -19.57 14.75 41.89
C LEU A 192 -20.12 14.06 40.62
N LEU A 193 -21.44 13.89 40.52
CA LEU A 193 -22.07 13.28 39.33
C LEU A 193 -22.01 14.18 38.08
N ARG A 194 -21.94 15.51 38.24
CA ARG A 194 -21.84 16.48 37.14
C ARG A 194 -20.40 16.81 36.73
N GLY A 195 -19.43 16.64 37.63
CA GLY A 195 -18.02 16.89 37.38
C GLY A 195 -17.37 15.82 36.51
N ASP A 196 -16.08 16.04 36.20
CA ASP A 196 -15.19 15.07 35.57
C ASP A 196 -14.13 14.61 36.60
N VAL A 197 -14.64 14.16 37.76
CA VAL A 197 -13.83 13.69 38.90
C VAL A 197 -13.42 12.23 38.67
N GLY A 198 -12.20 11.85 39.09
CA GLY A 198 -11.72 10.49 38.98
C GLY A 198 -12.58 9.48 39.76
N ARG A 199 -12.54 8.20 39.37
CA ARG A 199 -13.31 7.14 40.05
C ARG A 199 -12.95 7.04 41.54
N GLU A 200 -11.65 7.05 41.84
CA GLU A 200 -11.09 6.94 43.19
C GLU A 200 -11.46 8.18 44.02
N GLU A 201 -11.07 9.37 43.56
CA GLU A 201 -11.43 10.67 44.15
C GLU A 201 -12.95 10.82 44.42
N GLY A 202 -13.78 10.39 43.47
CA GLY A 202 -15.24 10.46 43.58
C GLY A 202 -15.82 9.49 44.62
N LEU A 203 -15.27 8.28 44.73
CA LEU A 203 -15.68 7.30 45.75
C LEU A 203 -15.15 7.66 47.14
N GLU A 204 -13.94 8.21 47.24
CA GLU A 204 -13.38 8.78 48.48
C GLU A 204 -14.24 9.95 48.98
N ALA A 205 -14.63 10.86 48.09
CA ALA A 205 -15.56 11.94 48.43
C ALA A 205 -16.91 11.40 48.92
N VAL A 206 -17.50 10.38 48.27
CA VAL A 206 -18.73 9.73 48.74
C VAL A 206 -18.55 9.08 50.11
N ALA A 207 -17.41 8.42 50.38
CA ALA A 207 -17.12 7.80 51.67
C ALA A 207 -16.97 8.84 52.80
N GLY A 208 -16.29 9.97 52.52
CA GLY A 208 -16.14 11.10 53.45
C GLY A 208 -17.46 11.82 53.74
N LEU A 209 -18.28 12.05 52.71
CA LEU A 209 -19.62 12.63 52.87
C LEU A 209 -20.54 11.72 53.68
N LEU A 210 -20.48 10.40 53.47
CA LEU A 210 -21.20 9.42 54.29
C LEU A 210 -20.79 9.50 55.76
N LEU A 211 -19.48 9.52 56.06
CA LEU A 211 -18.96 9.63 57.42
C LEU A 211 -19.50 10.90 58.11
N ALA A 212 -19.37 12.05 57.46
CA ALA A 212 -19.78 13.35 58.00
C ALA A 212 -21.31 13.49 58.19
N ALA A 213 -22.12 12.93 57.28
CA ALA A 213 -23.57 13.06 57.33
C ALA A 213 -24.22 12.05 58.29
N THR A 214 -23.74 10.78 58.30
CA THR A 214 -24.26 9.71 59.16
C THR A 214 -23.76 9.77 60.60
N GLY A 215 -22.64 10.46 60.86
CA GLY A 215 -21.96 10.40 62.16
C GLY A 215 -21.35 9.02 62.46
N ALA A 216 -21.08 8.22 61.44
CA ALA A 216 -20.35 6.96 61.57
C ALA A 216 -18.91 7.21 62.03
N ASP A 217 -18.34 6.23 62.73
CA ASP A 217 -16.92 6.22 63.11
C ASP A 217 -16.04 5.65 61.99
N SER A 218 -16.59 4.82 61.10
CA SER A 218 -15.91 4.22 59.95
C SER A 218 -16.89 4.01 58.78
N THR A 219 -16.42 4.27 57.56
CA THR A 219 -17.13 3.97 56.30
C THR A 219 -16.21 3.28 55.30
N ALA A 220 -16.75 2.37 54.50
CA ALA A 220 -16.04 1.76 53.38
C ALA A 220 -16.97 1.47 52.20
N ILE A 221 -16.46 1.58 50.98
CA ILE A 221 -17.15 1.28 49.73
C ILE A 221 -16.37 0.19 49.02
N THR A 222 -17.03 -0.93 48.72
CA THR A 222 -16.41 -2.06 48.03
C THR A 222 -16.98 -2.26 46.62
N HIS A 223 -16.19 -2.87 45.75
CA HIS A 223 -16.55 -3.22 44.38
C HIS A 223 -16.18 -4.68 44.09
N VAL A 224 -17.14 -5.44 43.56
CA VAL A 224 -16.98 -6.86 43.20
C VAL A 224 -16.22 -6.96 41.89
N ARG A 225 -15.10 -7.67 41.88
CA ARG A 225 -14.33 -7.92 40.66
C ARG A 225 -13.99 -9.39 40.56
N LYS A 226 -14.20 -9.99 39.38
CA LYS A 226 -13.75 -11.36 39.12
C LYS A 226 -12.23 -11.43 39.25
N VAL A 227 -11.75 -12.45 39.95
CA VAL A 227 -10.35 -12.83 40.07
C VAL A 227 -10.26 -14.23 39.48
N ASP A 228 -9.47 -14.41 38.42
CA ASP A 228 -9.54 -15.63 37.60
C ASP A 228 -9.12 -16.91 38.35
N ASP A 229 -8.25 -16.79 39.36
CA ASP A 229 -7.75 -17.90 40.22
C ASP A 229 -8.06 -17.69 41.72
N GLY A 230 -9.22 -17.14 42.07
CA GLY A 230 -9.62 -16.94 43.46
C GLY A 230 -11.10 -17.17 43.73
N PRO A 231 -11.51 -17.42 45.00
CA PRO A 231 -12.92 -17.30 45.37
C PRO A 231 -13.37 -15.86 45.05
N PRO A 232 -14.62 -15.65 44.58
CA PRO A 232 -15.11 -14.31 44.27
C PRO A 232 -14.97 -13.38 45.48
N GLY A 233 -14.87 -12.07 45.28
CA GLY A 233 -14.69 -11.12 46.37
C GLY A 233 -14.83 -9.68 45.92
N ALA A 234 -14.71 -8.77 46.88
CA ALA A 234 -14.83 -7.33 46.66
C ALA A 234 -13.55 -6.62 47.14
N PHE A 235 -13.07 -5.66 46.34
CA PHE A 235 -12.00 -4.76 46.74
C PHE A 235 -12.59 -3.52 47.42
N VAL A 236 -11.94 -2.98 48.46
CA VAL A 236 -12.27 -1.65 48.98
C VAL A 236 -11.74 -0.61 48.00
N GLU A 237 -12.65 0.12 47.35
CA GLU A 237 -12.29 1.20 46.40
C GLU A 237 -12.16 2.54 47.12
N ALA A 238 -12.80 2.72 48.29
CA ALA A 238 -12.67 3.89 49.14
C ALA A 238 -13.09 3.60 50.59
N ALA A 239 -12.50 4.28 51.56
CA ALA A 239 -12.87 4.23 52.97
C ALA A 239 -12.56 5.57 53.66
N ALA A 240 -13.34 5.90 54.69
CA ALA A 240 -13.13 7.10 55.50
C ALA A 240 -13.38 6.83 56.99
N GLY A 241 -12.69 7.57 57.86
CA GLY A 241 -12.79 7.40 59.31
C GLY A 241 -11.85 6.32 59.84
N LEU A 242 -12.25 5.65 60.92
CA LEU A 242 -11.41 4.70 61.63
C LEU A 242 -11.04 3.51 60.73
N GLY A 243 -9.73 3.32 60.53
CA GLY A 243 -9.17 2.21 59.75
C GLY A 243 -9.02 2.46 58.24
N SER A 244 -9.40 3.63 57.70
CA SER A 244 -9.38 3.89 56.24
C SER A 244 -8.03 3.65 55.57
N GLU A 245 -6.93 4.10 56.20
CA GLU A 245 -5.56 3.92 55.70
C GLU A 245 -5.14 2.44 55.55
N LEU A 246 -5.71 1.56 56.37
CA LEU A 246 -5.48 0.11 56.29
C LEU A 246 -6.46 -0.58 55.33
N MET A 247 -7.56 0.09 54.98
CA MET A 247 -8.68 -0.50 54.25
C MET A 247 -8.62 -0.23 52.73
N ASN A 248 -8.20 0.96 52.30
CA ASN A 248 -8.15 1.32 50.87
C ASN A 248 -7.32 0.32 50.03
N GLY A 249 -7.87 -0.10 48.89
CA GLY A 249 -7.23 -1.02 47.93
C GLY A 249 -7.23 -2.49 48.35
N ALA A 250 -7.65 -2.84 49.57
CA ALA A 250 -7.56 -4.20 50.08
C ALA A 250 -8.66 -5.13 49.54
N TYR A 251 -8.34 -6.43 49.48
CA TYR A 251 -9.24 -7.47 49.01
C TYR A 251 -10.02 -8.12 50.16
N LEU A 252 -11.35 -8.20 50.02
CA LEU A 252 -12.23 -9.05 50.85
C LEU A 252 -12.77 -10.24 50.03
N PRO A 253 -12.18 -11.44 50.18
CA PRO A 253 -12.78 -12.68 49.67
C PRO A 253 -14.21 -12.91 50.19
N SER A 254 -15.08 -13.47 49.35
CA SER A 254 -16.49 -13.72 49.69
C SER A 254 -16.64 -14.82 50.74
N GLY A 255 -16.89 -14.41 51.98
CA GLY A 255 -17.49 -15.25 53.00
C GLY A 255 -19.02 -15.16 53.01
N HIS A 256 -19.66 -15.98 53.85
CA HIS A 256 -21.12 -16.00 54.05
C HIS A 256 -21.71 -14.60 54.32
N PHE A 257 -20.99 -13.75 55.06
CA PHE A 257 -21.41 -12.37 55.36
C PHE A 257 -21.53 -11.49 54.11
N LEU A 258 -20.50 -11.45 53.26
CA LEU A 258 -20.54 -10.69 52.00
C LEU A 258 -21.58 -11.25 51.03
N ALA A 259 -21.69 -12.58 50.91
CA ALA A 259 -22.71 -13.22 50.10
C ALA A 259 -24.14 -12.86 50.55
N THR A 260 -24.38 -12.74 51.87
CA THR A 260 -25.67 -12.33 52.43
C THR A 260 -26.02 -10.89 52.06
N ILE A 261 -25.03 -9.98 52.08
CA ILE A 261 -25.22 -8.58 51.72
C ILE A 261 -25.48 -8.43 50.21
N MET A 262 -24.67 -9.08 49.36
CA MET A 262 -24.83 -9.04 47.90
C MET A 262 -26.15 -9.69 47.42
N GLY A 263 -26.66 -10.69 48.16
CA GLY A 263 -27.97 -11.30 47.92
C GLY A 263 -29.16 -10.47 48.45
N SER A 264 -28.91 -9.40 49.22
CA SER A 264 -29.96 -8.53 49.73
C SER A 264 -30.33 -7.43 48.73
N ALA A 265 -31.61 -7.06 48.67
CA ALA A 265 -32.07 -5.86 47.97
C ALA A 265 -32.19 -4.64 48.90
N HIS A 266 -31.89 -4.80 50.19
CA HIS A 266 -32.12 -3.83 51.25
C HIS A 266 -30.90 -3.69 52.19
N PRO A 267 -30.76 -2.56 52.91
CA PRO A 267 -29.75 -2.42 53.95
C PRO A 267 -29.81 -3.56 54.98
N VAL A 268 -28.64 -4.07 55.36
CA VAL A 268 -28.46 -5.16 56.32
C VAL A 268 -27.76 -4.61 57.55
N GLU A 269 -28.43 -4.63 58.70
CA GLU A 269 -27.82 -4.31 59.99
C GLU A 269 -26.89 -5.44 60.44
N TYR A 270 -25.76 -5.09 61.05
CA TYR A 270 -24.77 -6.05 61.56
C TYR A 270 -24.06 -5.50 62.81
N ASP A 271 -23.30 -6.35 63.48
CA ASP A 271 -22.43 -5.97 64.60
C ASP A 271 -20.99 -6.38 64.26
N VAL A 272 -20.09 -5.39 64.18
CA VAL A 272 -18.66 -5.57 63.86
C VAL A 272 -18.01 -6.57 64.81
N ALA A 273 -18.36 -6.54 66.10
CA ALA A 273 -17.81 -7.44 67.11
C ALA A 273 -18.26 -8.90 66.92
N GLN A 274 -19.34 -9.13 66.16
CA GLN A 274 -19.88 -10.45 65.85
C GLN A 274 -19.38 -11.01 64.50
N ILE A 275 -18.64 -10.23 63.69
CA ILE A 275 -18.07 -10.69 62.41
C ILE A 275 -16.92 -11.68 62.65
N ARG A 276 -17.26 -12.96 62.85
CA ARG A 276 -16.31 -14.07 62.96
C ARG A 276 -15.83 -14.57 61.58
N SER A 277 -15.37 -13.65 60.74
CA SER A 277 -14.80 -14.00 59.44
C SER A 277 -13.30 -14.31 59.57
N PRO A 278 -12.81 -15.51 59.21
CA PRO A 278 -11.37 -15.81 59.19
C PRO A 278 -10.60 -15.03 58.11
N ILE A 279 -11.32 -14.23 57.32
CA ILE A 279 -10.86 -13.57 56.09
C ILE A 279 -10.41 -12.12 56.35
N MET A 280 -10.85 -11.47 57.43
CA MET A 280 -10.34 -10.13 57.77
C MET A 280 -8.87 -10.22 58.22
N PRO A 281 -7.98 -9.34 57.73
CA PRO A 281 -6.61 -9.18 58.25
C PRO A 281 -6.59 -9.00 59.78
N ALA A 282 -5.53 -9.48 60.43
CA ALA A 282 -5.42 -9.39 61.89
C ALA A 282 -5.39 -7.92 62.39
N GLU A 283 -4.71 -7.06 61.64
CA GLU A 283 -4.59 -5.61 61.88
C GLU A 283 -5.94 -4.89 61.81
N TRP A 284 -6.81 -5.31 60.89
CA TRP A 284 -8.18 -4.79 60.78
C TRP A 284 -9.03 -5.22 61.97
N ARG A 285 -8.96 -6.50 62.36
CA ARG A 285 -9.69 -7.02 63.53
C ARG A 285 -9.28 -6.30 64.81
N GLN A 286 -8.00 -5.93 64.97
CA GLN A 286 -7.57 -5.11 66.10
C GLN A 286 -8.12 -3.68 66.02
N THR A 287 -7.97 -3.02 64.87
CA THR A 287 -8.35 -1.60 64.69
C THR A 287 -9.86 -1.37 64.77
N LEU A 288 -10.66 -2.28 64.21
CA LEU A 288 -12.11 -2.17 64.15
C LEU A 288 -12.81 -2.78 65.39
N SER A 289 -12.08 -3.41 66.33
CA SER A 289 -12.65 -4.03 67.53
C SER A 289 -13.36 -3.08 68.49
N VAL A 290 -13.14 -1.76 68.35
CA VAL A 290 -13.79 -0.71 69.13
C VAL A 290 -15.16 -0.29 68.57
N LEU A 291 -15.55 -0.82 67.41
CA LEU A 291 -16.83 -0.61 66.76
C LEU A 291 -17.80 -1.73 67.14
N GLY A 292 -19.09 -1.41 67.19
CA GLY A 292 -20.17 -2.37 67.46
C GLY A 292 -21.19 -2.36 66.32
N PRO A 293 -22.35 -1.71 66.49
CA PRO A 293 -23.40 -1.70 65.47
C PRO A 293 -22.91 -1.09 64.15
N GLY A 294 -23.41 -1.64 63.05
CA GLY A 294 -23.09 -1.24 61.69
C GLY A 294 -24.22 -1.52 60.70
N LEU A 295 -24.12 -0.90 59.53
CA LEU A 295 -25.10 -1.01 58.45
C LEU A 295 -24.37 -1.25 57.12
N ALA A 296 -24.75 -2.30 56.40
CA ALA A 296 -24.25 -2.61 55.07
C ALA A 296 -25.34 -2.34 54.02
N VAL A 297 -25.01 -1.63 52.94
CA VAL A 297 -25.95 -1.30 51.86
C VAL A 297 -25.42 -1.84 50.54
N PRO A 298 -26.13 -2.74 49.85
CA PRO A 298 -25.67 -3.32 48.59
C PRO A 298 -25.63 -2.27 47.46
N LEU A 299 -24.68 -2.44 46.54
CA LEU A 299 -24.52 -1.67 45.30
C LEU A 299 -24.88 -2.52 44.09
N GLY A 300 -25.52 -1.94 43.08
CA GLY A 300 -26.05 -2.67 41.93
C GLY A 300 -27.40 -3.36 42.22
N THR A 301 -27.61 -4.54 41.63
CA THR A 301 -28.84 -5.33 41.80
C THR A 301 -28.54 -6.73 42.33
N THR A 302 -29.54 -7.48 42.79
CA THR A 302 -29.34 -8.88 43.23
C THR A 302 -28.96 -9.84 42.09
N ALA A 303 -29.22 -9.47 40.83
CA ALA A 303 -28.77 -10.21 39.65
C ALA A 303 -27.36 -9.81 39.20
N GLU A 304 -26.95 -8.57 39.49
CA GLU A 304 -25.67 -7.98 39.11
C GLU A 304 -25.14 -7.15 40.29
N PRO A 305 -24.58 -7.81 41.32
CA PRO A 305 -24.09 -7.17 42.52
C PRO A 305 -22.75 -6.49 42.22
N LEU A 306 -22.72 -5.17 42.30
CA LEU A 306 -21.53 -4.38 42.03
C LEU A 306 -20.67 -4.20 43.27
N GLY A 307 -21.21 -4.33 44.48
CA GLY A 307 -20.46 -4.03 45.71
C GLY A 307 -21.33 -3.83 46.95
N ALA A 308 -20.75 -3.21 47.97
CA ALA A 308 -21.50 -2.76 49.14
C ALA A 308 -20.83 -1.53 49.81
N ILE A 309 -21.65 -0.69 50.43
CA ILE A 309 -21.21 0.34 51.39
C ILE A 309 -21.33 -0.24 52.79
N PHE A 310 -20.33 0.00 53.63
CA PHE A 310 -20.30 -0.36 55.04
C PHE A 310 -20.22 0.91 55.88
N LEU A 311 -21.05 0.99 56.91
CA LEU A 311 -21.02 2.01 57.96
C LEU A 311 -20.90 1.31 59.31
N ALA A 312 -20.15 1.88 60.25
CA ALA A 312 -20.04 1.35 61.61
C ALA A 312 -19.84 2.47 62.65
N TRP A 313 -20.38 2.24 63.85
CA TRP A 313 -20.34 3.17 65.00
C TRP A 313 -19.72 2.50 66.23
N ARG A 314 -19.17 3.30 67.14
CA ARG A 314 -18.85 2.85 68.51
C ARG A 314 -20.14 2.50 69.28
N PRO A 315 -20.11 1.54 70.22
CA PRO A 315 -21.28 1.14 71.01
C PRO A 315 -21.99 2.28 71.76
N ASP A 316 -21.22 3.26 72.24
CA ASP A 316 -21.73 4.40 73.02
C ASP A 316 -22.24 5.56 72.14
N SER A 317 -22.25 5.42 70.82
CA SER A 317 -22.64 6.50 69.90
C SER A 317 -24.16 6.78 69.97
N PRO A 318 -24.61 8.02 70.21
CA PRO A 318 -26.03 8.36 70.23
C PRO A 318 -26.71 8.15 68.87
N HIS A 319 -25.94 8.07 67.78
CA HIS A 319 -26.43 7.80 66.43
C HIS A 319 -26.68 6.31 66.17
N ALA A 320 -26.12 5.40 66.99
CA ALA A 320 -26.36 3.96 66.88
C ALA A 320 -27.83 3.58 67.15
N SER A 321 -28.57 4.37 67.94
CA SER A 321 -30.01 4.18 68.17
C SER A 321 -30.91 4.68 67.03
N GLU A 322 -30.37 5.31 65.97
CA GLU A 322 -31.13 5.85 64.84
C GLU A 322 -31.01 5.05 63.53
N LEU A 323 -30.54 3.78 63.59
CA LEU A 323 -30.34 2.92 62.41
C LEU A 323 -31.48 2.93 61.37
N PRO A 324 -32.79 2.91 61.72
CA PRO A 324 -33.89 2.98 60.75
C PRO A 324 -33.96 4.31 59.96
N ARG A 325 -33.45 5.41 60.52
CA ARG A 325 -33.32 6.70 59.81
C ARG A 325 -32.11 6.67 58.88
N VAL A 326 -30.97 6.19 59.37
CA VAL A 326 -29.71 6.11 58.62
C VAL A 326 -29.84 5.20 57.38
N SER A 327 -30.56 4.08 57.50
CA SER A 327 -30.75 3.13 56.39
C SER A 327 -31.46 3.74 55.18
N THR A 328 -32.47 4.59 55.42
CA THR A 328 -33.16 5.32 54.34
C THR A 328 -32.25 6.39 53.71
N LEU A 329 -31.46 7.08 54.54
CA LEU A 329 -30.58 8.19 54.13
C LEU A 329 -29.33 7.72 53.36
N THR A 330 -28.94 6.46 53.47
CA THR A 330 -27.76 5.89 52.77
C THR A 330 -28.06 5.50 51.31
N ILE A 331 -29.34 5.29 50.94
CA ILE A 331 -29.75 4.84 49.60
C ILE A 331 -29.31 5.78 48.45
N PRO A 332 -29.40 7.12 48.58
CA PRO A 332 -28.89 8.03 47.55
C PRO A 332 -27.37 7.89 47.33
N PHE A 333 -26.59 7.69 48.39
CA PHE A 333 -25.13 7.50 48.30
C PHE A 333 -24.80 6.18 47.60
N ALA A 334 -25.53 5.10 47.91
CA ALA A 334 -25.41 3.83 47.21
C ALA A 334 -25.69 3.96 45.71
N ARG A 335 -26.71 4.74 45.32
CA ARG A 335 -26.99 5.04 43.90
C ARG A 335 -25.87 5.85 43.25
N THR A 336 -25.33 6.86 43.92
CA THR A 336 -24.21 7.67 43.41
C THR A 336 -22.93 6.85 43.25
N ALA A 337 -22.56 6.03 44.24
CA ALA A 337 -21.43 5.11 44.14
C ALA A 337 -21.62 4.10 42.99
N THR A 338 -22.82 3.54 42.84
CA THR A 338 -23.18 2.66 41.71
C THR A 338 -22.97 3.35 40.35
N LEU A 339 -23.44 4.60 40.21
CA LEU A 339 -23.28 5.38 38.98
C LEU A 339 -21.82 5.75 38.68
N LEU A 340 -21.01 6.04 39.70
CA LEU A 340 -19.58 6.34 39.54
C LEU A 340 -18.78 5.10 39.08
N LEU A 341 -19.09 3.92 39.64
CA LEU A 341 -18.52 2.65 39.20
C LEU A 341 -18.86 2.37 37.71
N GLN A 342 -20.14 2.46 37.35
CA GLN A 342 -20.61 2.23 35.96
C GLN A 342 -20.09 3.27 34.95
N ARG A 343 -20.00 4.55 35.32
CA ARG A 343 -19.51 5.62 34.43
C ARG A 343 -18.06 5.39 34.00
N HIS A 344 -17.21 4.91 34.89
CA HIS A 344 -15.79 4.70 34.62
C HIS A 344 -15.56 3.62 33.55
N GLU A 345 -16.25 2.49 33.64
CA GLU A 345 -16.15 1.40 32.65
C GLU A 345 -16.62 1.85 31.27
N ALA A 346 -17.74 2.57 31.20
CA ALA A 346 -18.23 3.14 29.95
C ALA A 346 -17.27 4.19 29.34
N GLN A 347 -16.58 4.98 30.17
CA GLN A 347 -15.63 6.01 29.73
C GLN A 347 -14.30 5.39 29.26
N LEU A 348 -13.81 4.33 29.91
CA LEU A 348 -12.68 3.52 29.44
C LEU A 348 -12.98 2.85 28.10
N PHE A 349 -14.14 2.21 27.96
CA PHE A 349 -14.57 1.57 26.72
C PHE A 349 -14.63 2.58 25.55
N ARG A 350 -15.27 3.74 25.75
CA ARG A 350 -15.33 4.80 24.72
C ARG A 350 -13.95 5.34 24.36
N THR A 351 -13.08 5.56 25.34
CA THR A 351 -11.72 6.09 25.09
C THR A 351 -10.86 5.10 24.30
N ARG A 352 -11.00 3.79 24.57
CA ARG A 352 -10.40 2.75 23.72
C ARG A 352 -11.01 2.80 22.32
N GLN A 353 -12.33 2.67 22.21
CA GLN A 353 -13.05 2.66 20.92
C GLN A 353 -12.72 3.87 20.03
N GLN A 354 -12.51 5.05 20.62
CA GLN A 354 -12.13 6.26 19.89
C GLN A 354 -10.69 6.19 19.35
N ARG A 355 -9.71 5.71 20.12
CA ARG A 355 -8.34 5.47 19.60
C ARG A 355 -8.31 4.43 18.48
N TRP A 356 -9.12 3.38 18.60
CA TRP A 356 -9.31 2.39 17.54
C TRP A 356 -9.94 3.04 16.28
N ALA A 357 -10.96 3.89 16.44
CA ALA A 357 -11.60 4.61 15.32
C ALA A 357 -10.67 5.61 14.62
N ASP A 358 -9.90 6.40 15.36
CA ASP A 358 -8.93 7.36 14.80
C ASP A 358 -7.85 6.65 13.95
N THR A 359 -7.49 5.43 14.33
CA THR A 359 -6.57 4.56 13.58
C THR A 359 -7.24 3.95 12.35
N SER A 360 -8.50 3.51 12.48
CA SER A 360 -9.31 3.07 11.34
C SER A 360 -9.34 4.14 10.24
N ALA A 361 -9.39 5.42 10.63
CA ALA A 361 -9.29 6.55 9.70
C ALA A 361 -7.88 6.77 9.10
N GLU A 362 -6.81 6.25 9.69
CA GLU A 362 -5.46 6.21 9.10
C GLU A 362 -5.33 5.06 8.08
N VAL A 363 -5.84 3.86 8.38
CA VAL A 363 -5.92 2.74 7.41
C VAL A 363 -6.83 3.09 6.23
N THR A 364 -7.95 3.77 6.50
CA THR A 364 -8.85 4.32 5.46
C THR A 364 -8.17 5.43 4.64
N ARG A 365 -7.15 6.12 5.17
CA ARG A 365 -6.31 7.04 4.39
C ARG A 365 -5.26 6.32 3.57
N LEU A 366 -4.68 5.22 4.04
CA LEU A 366 -3.81 4.35 3.22
C LEU A 366 -4.58 3.80 2.00
N LEU A 367 -5.86 3.45 2.19
CA LEU A 367 -6.80 3.11 1.11
C LEU A 367 -6.95 4.21 0.04
N LEU A 368 -6.67 5.48 0.34
CA LEU A 368 -6.85 6.61 -0.57
C LEU A 368 -5.54 7.12 -1.20
N THR A 369 -4.41 6.54 -0.86
CA THR A 369 -3.07 6.93 -1.34
C THR A 369 -2.45 5.82 -2.18
N ASP A 370 -1.79 6.17 -3.29
CA ASP A 370 -0.91 5.22 -3.99
C ASP A 370 0.32 4.94 -3.13
N VAL A 371 0.33 3.75 -2.54
CA VAL A 371 1.36 3.24 -1.64
C VAL A 371 1.57 1.77 -1.99
N GLU A 372 2.82 1.38 -2.21
CA GLU A 372 3.18 0.00 -2.54
C GLU A 372 2.65 -0.99 -1.49
N PRO A 373 2.17 -2.19 -1.87
CA PRO A 373 1.59 -3.17 -0.94
C PRO A 373 2.47 -3.43 0.30
N HIS A 374 3.78 -3.60 0.13
CA HIS A 374 4.73 -3.82 1.23
C HIS A 374 4.74 -2.65 2.24
N GLN A 375 4.67 -1.40 1.77
CA GLN A 375 4.62 -0.24 2.65
C GLN A 375 3.29 -0.15 3.42
N VAL A 376 2.17 -0.58 2.81
CA VAL A 376 0.87 -0.69 3.51
C VAL A 376 0.96 -1.75 4.61
N MET A 377 1.49 -2.94 4.31
CA MET A 377 1.67 -4.03 5.29
C MET A 377 2.57 -3.60 6.47
N ALA A 378 3.70 -2.95 6.19
CA ALA A 378 4.63 -2.51 7.25
C ALA A 378 4.06 -1.39 8.13
N ARG A 379 3.29 -0.45 7.56
CA ARG A 379 2.59 0.56 8.36
C ARG A 379 1.48 -0.08 9.21
N ALA A 380 0.73 -1.02 8.66
CA ALA A 380 -0.33 -1.72 9.39
C ALA A 380 0.20 -2.56 10.55
N ALA A 381 1.25 -3.38 10.32
CA ALA A 381 1.88 -4.19 11.37
C ALA A 381 2.41 -3.35 12.53
N ARG A 382 3.13 -2.26 12.22
CA ARG A 382 3.63 -1.33 13.24
C ARG A 382 2.49 -0.66 14.01
N ARG A 383 1.47 -0.15 13.31
CA ARG A 383 0.35 0.54 13.95
C ARG A 383 -0.46 -0.37 14.86
N ILE A 384 -0.82 -1.56 14.40
CA ILE A 384 -1.61 -2.48 15.22
C ILE A 384 -0.84 -2.87 16.49
N ARG A 385 0.49 -3.02 16.39
CA ARG A 385 1.37 -3.23 17.54
C ARG A 385 1.41 -2.03 18.50
N GLU A 386 1.55 -0.81 17.98
CA GLU A 386 1.58 0.42 18.79
C GLU A 386 0.28 0.65 19.57
N ILE A 387 -0.87 0.41 18.96
CA ILE A 387 -2.19 0.78 19.51
C ILE A 387 -2.74 -0.29 20.46
N SER A 388 -2.51 -1.57 20.16
CA SER A 388 -2.82 -2.65 21.09
C SER A 388 -1.76 -2.82 22.20
N TRP A 389 -0.66 -2.06 22.15
CA TRP A 389 0.54 -2.26 22.96
C TRP A 389 1.09 -3.70 22.92
N ALA A 390 0.95 -4.36 21.78
CA ALA A 390 1.50 -5.69 21.55
C ALA A 390 3.03 -5.67 21.51
N ALA A 391 3.62 -6.84 21.78
CA ALA A 391 5.06 -7.06 21.73
C ALA A 391 5.56 -7.35 20.30
N TYR A 392 4.67 -7.89 19.48
CA TYR A 392 4.94 -8.47 18.18
C TYR A 392 3.70 -8.33 17.28
N ALA A 393 3.92 -7.97 16.01
CA ALA A 393 2.92 -8.10 14.97
C ALA A 393 3.57 -8.58 13.66
N ALA A 394 2.85 -9.42 12.91
CA ALA A 394 3.30 -9.91 11.61
C ALA A 394 2.15 -10.06 10.62
N VAL A 395 2.42 -9.81 9.34
CA VAL A 395 1.51 -10.06 8.22
C VAL A 395 2.02 -11.28 7.47
N VAL A 396 1.15 -12.28 7.32
CA VAL A 396 1.45 -13.55 6.65
C VAL A 396 0.50 -13.73 5.48
N LEU A 397 1.02 -14.02 4.29
CA LEU A 397 0.23 -14.27 3.10
C LEU A 397 0.46 -15.68 2.56
N ALA A 398 -0.60 -16.29 2.04
CA ALA A 398 -0.54 -17.56 1.33
C ALA A 398 0.28 -17.40 0.04
N ASN A 399 1.11 -18.39 -0.26
CA ASN A 399 1.93 -18.38 -1.47
C ASN A 399 1.22 -19.16 -2.59
N ASP A 400 0.48 -18.45 -3.45
CA ASP A 400 -0.26 -19.05 -4.58
C ASP A 400 0.66 -19.72 -5.63
N PHE A 401 1.96 -19.45 -5.59
CA PHE A 401 2.95 -19.94 -6.57
C PHE A 401 4.09 -20.77 -5.94
N GLY A 402 3.99 -21.08 -4.64
CA GLY A 402 4.93 -21.93 -3.93
C GLY A 402 4.53 -23.41 -3.94
N PRO A 403 5.32 -24.28 -3.29
CA PRO A 403 4.85 -25.61 -2.93
C PRO A 403 3.52 -25.50 -2.15
N PRO A 404 2.51 -26.37 -2.43
CA PRO A 404 1.23 -26.33 -1.74
C PRO A 404 1.40 -26.37 -0.20
N GLY A 405 0.70 -25.47 0.50
CA GLY A 405 0.84 -25.33 1.95
C GLY A 405 2.10 -24.59 2.39
N THR A 406 2.55 -23.57 1.64
CA THR A 406 3.59 -22.62 2.07
C THR A 406 3.04 -21.21 2.23
N VAL A 407 3.60 -20.47 3.20
CA VAL A 407 3.25 -19.08 3.51
C VAL A 407 4.50 -18.22 3.58
N THR A 408 4.36 -16.94 3.29
CA THR A 408 5.44 -15.94 3.41
C THR A 408 5.15 -15.04 4.61
N PHE A 409 6.16 -14.79 5.44
CA PHE A 409 6.11 -13.72 6.44
C PHE A 409 6.45 -12.40 5.75
N ASP A 410 5.50 -11.80 5.04
CA ASP A 410 5.74 -10.60 4.23
C ASP A 410 6.31 -9.44 5.05
N VAL A 411 5.78 -9.20 6.25
CA VAL A 411 6.34 -8.19 7.19
C VAL A 411 6.24 -8.65 8.64
N VAL A 412 7.32 -8.41 9.40
CA VAL A 412 7.42 -8.62 10.85
C VAL A 412 7.86 -7.31 11.52
N ASP A 413 7.19 -6.89 12.60
CA ASP A 413 7.53 -5.69 13.39
C ASP A 413 7.49 -6.05 14.90
N GLY A 414 8.63 -5.95 15.59
CA GLY A 414 8.78 -6.30 17.01
C GLY A 414 9.68 -7.51 17.27
N LEU A 415 10.01 -7.69 18.56
CA LEU A 415 10.93 -8.71 19.10
C LEU A 415 12.36 -8.76 18.52
N GLY A 416 12.77 -7.84 17.64
CA GLY A 416 14.07 -7.90 16.97
C GLY A 416 14.10 -8.88 15.80
N LEU A 417 12.92 -9.31 15.33
CA LEU A 417 12.74 -10.29 14.25
C LEU A 417 12.48 -9.64 12.89
N GLU A 418 12.69 -8.32 12.74
CA GLU A 418 12.36 -7.58 11.51
C GLU A 418 13.11 -8.15 10.28
N ASN A 419 14.31 -8.70 10.49
CA ASN A 419 15.15 -9.37 9.49
C ASN A 419 14.58 -10.70 8.94
N THR A 420 13.52 -11.26 9.54
CA THR A 420 12.85 -12.46 9.01
C THR A 420 11.76 -12.13 7.98
N SER A 421 11.48 -10.85 7.74
CA SER A 421 10.54 -10.40 6.70
C SER A 421 10.95 -10.91 5.31
N GLY A 422 10.00 -11.46 4.56
CA GLY A 422 10.22 -12.10 3.26
C GLY A 422 10.69 -13.56 3.32
N THR A 423 10.80 -14.18 4.50
CA THR A 423 11.06 -15.62 4.62
C THR A 423 9.82 -16.46 4.28
N GLN A 424 10.03 -17.57 3.58
CA GLN A 424 9.00 -18.57 3.29
C GLN A 424 9.13 -19.75 4.25
N THR A 425 8.00 -20.24 4.74
CA THR A 425 7.93 -21.48 5.54
C THR A 425 6.80 -22.37 5.06
N ARG A 426 6.87 -23.65 5.42
CA ARG A 426 5.69 -24.53 5.40
C ARG A 426 4.66 -23.98 6.40
N CYS A 427 3.39 -23.96 6.00
CA CYS A 427 2.31 -23.39 6.79
C CYS A 427 2.15 -24.17 8.12
N PRO A 428 2.37 -23.54 9.29
CA PRO A 428 2.12 -24.18 10.57
C PRO A 428 0.63 -24.46 10.74
N SER A 429 0.27 -25.56 11.40
CA SER A 429 -1.11 -26.07 11.47
C SER A 429 -2.23 -25.08 11.87
N PRO A 430 -2.03 -24.03 12.69
CA PRO A 430 -3.10 -23.09 13.02
C PRO A 430 -3.19 -21.92 12.03
N LEU A 431 -2.13 -21.60 11.29
CA LEU A 431 -2.17 -20.56 10.26
C LEU A 431 -2.98 -21.02 9.05
N ASP A 432 -2.81 -22.27 8.63
CA ASP A 432 -3.57 -22.86 7.52
C ASP A 432 -5.07 -22.96 7.87
N GLU A 433 -5.39 -23.31 9.12
CA GLU A 433 -6.76 -23.32 9.64
C GLU A 433 -7.39 -21.93 9.62
N VAL A 434 -6.71 -20.89 10.11
CA VAL A 434 -7.22 -19.50 10.11
C VAL A 434 -7.42 -18.98 8.69
N ILE A 435 -6.44 -19.20 7.80
CA ILE A 435 -6.47 -18.76 6.41
C ILE A 435 -7.56 -19.51 5.61
N GLY A 436 -7.74 -20.80 5.86
CA GLY A 436 -8.71 -21.65 5.15
C GLY A 436 -10.15 -21.53 5.66
N SER A 437 -10.34 -21.40 6.97
CA SER A 437 -11.67 -21.28 7.60
C SER A 437 -12.22 -19.86 7.62
N GLY A 438 -11.35 -18.84 7.62
CA GLY A 438 -11.74 -17.45 7.84
C GLY A 438 -12.21 -17.16 9.27
N VAL A 439 -11.90 -18.03 10.23
CA VAL A 439 -12.21 -17.89 11.66
C VAL A 439 -10.94 -17.43 12.41
N PRO A 440 -11.01 -16.40 13.26
CA PRO A 440 -9.87 -15.97 14.08
C PRO A 440 -9.52 -17.01 15.15
N LEU A 441 -8.22 -17.24 15.36
CA LEU A 441 -7.70 -18.15 16.38
C LEU A 441 -7.02 -17.36 17.49
N ILE A 442 -7.40 -17.67 18.72
CA ILE A 442 -6.82 -17.08 19.93
C ILE A 442 -6.10 -18.20 20.70
N SER A 443 -4.87 -17.92 21.14
CA SER A 443 -4.08 -18.79 22.01
C SER A 443 -3.58 -17.99 23.21
N THR A 444 -3.67 -18.54 24.42
CA THR A 444 -3.16 -17.89 25.64
C THR A 444 -1.68 -18.18 25.91
N ASP A 445 -1.11 -19.18 25.25
CA ASP A 445 0.32 -19.52 25.32
C ASP A 445 0.75 -20.25 24.04
N MET A 446 1.09 -19.49 22.99
CA MET A 446 1.47 -20.03 21.68
C MET A 446 2.65 -21.02 21.72
N VAL A 447 3.51 -20.95 22.75
CA VAL A 447 4.70 -21.80 22.87
C VAL A 447 4.37 -23.21 23.37
N HIS A 448 3.28 -23.34 24.13
CA HIS A 448 2.79 -24.61 24.71
C HIS A 448 1.45 -25.07 24.10
N ASP A 449 0.99 -24.41 23.04
CA ASP A 449 -0.21 -24.77 22.30
C ASP A 449 0.15 -25.78 21.21
N ASP A 450 -0.25 -27.04 21.38
CA ASP A 450 0.09 -28.17 20.51
C ASP A 450 -0.31 -27.97 19.03
N ARG A 451 -1.15 -26.97 18.73
CA ARG A 451 -1.48 -26.56 17.35
C ARG A 451 -0.27 -25.93 16.65
N PHE A 452 0.67 -25.30 17.37
CA PHE A 452 1.77 -24.52 16.81
C PHE A 452 3.09 -25.32 16.70
N ASP A 453 3.40 -25.81 15.50
CA ASP A 453 4.69 -26.44 15.20
C ASP A 453 5.79 -25.38 14.99
N LEU A 454 6.33 -24.84 16.09
CA LEU A 454 7.39 -23.82 16.06
C LEU A 454 8.80 -24.44 16.01
N PRO A 455 9.69 -23.95 15.11
CA PRO A 455 11.13 -24.23 15.18
C PRO A 455 11.75 -23.88 16.54
N PRO A 456 12.82 -24.55 16.99
CA PRO A 456 13.45 -24.29 18.28
C PRO A 456 13.85 -22.82 18.49
N GLU A 457 14.40 -22.20 17.44
CA GLU A 457 14.85 -20.80 17.42
C GLU A 457 13.69 -19.80 17.68
N LEU A 458 12.53 -20.04 17.06
CA LEU A 458 11.33 -19.22 17.28
C LEU A 458 10.66 -19.51 18.63
N ARG A 459 10.76 -20.76 19.13
CA ARG A 459 10.21 -21.16 20.43
C ARG A 459 10.89 -20.40 21.59
N GLU A 460 12.21 -20.16 21.50
CA GLU A 460 12.92 -19.32 22.47
C GLU A 460 12.50 -17.84 22.36
N ALA A 461 12.48 -17.26 21.16
CA ALA A 461 12.10 -15.87 20.94
C ALA A 461 10.64 -15.56 21.36
N PHE A 462 9.72 -16.51 21.19
CA PHE A 462 8.31 -16.37 21.55
C PHE A 462 7.99 -16.74 23.01
N SER A 463 8.95 -17.24 23.80
CA SER A 463 8.75 -17.59 25.23
C SER A 463 8.25 -16.43 26.11
N VAL A 464 8.56 -15.18 25.72
CA VAL A 464 8.12 -13.96 26.41
C VAL A 464 6.67 -13.55 26.08
N LEU A 465 6.05 -14.18 25.08
CA LEU A 465 4.68 -13.93 24.67
C LEU A 465 3.70 -14.72 25.55
N GLY A 466 2.49 -14.18 25.72
CA GLY A 466 1.35 -14.89 26.30
C GLY A 466 0.25 -14.98 25.26
N LEU A 467 -0.83 -14.23 25.48
CA LEU A 467 -1.93 -14.07 24.52
C LEU A 467 -1.40 -13.75 23.11
N THR A 468 -1.89 -14.50 22.14
CA THR A 468 -1.58 -14.40 20.72
C THR A 468 -2.87 -14.56 19.93
N MET A 469 -3.08 -13.69 18.95
CA MET A 469 -4.26 -13.67 18.09
C MET A 469 -3.84 -13.76 16.62
N LEU A 470 -4.45 -14.69 15.89
CA LEU A 470 -4.33 -14.86 14.45
C LEU A 470 -5.65 -14.44 13.83
N MET A 471 -5.65 -13.29 13.15
CA MET A 471 -6.83 -12.68 12.53
C MET A 471 -6.79 -12.90 11.01
N PRO A 472 -7.81 -13.53 10.39
CA PRO A 472 -7.83 -13.78 8.96
C PRO A 472 -7.99 -12.47 8.18
N LEU A 473 -7.25 -12.32 7.08
CA LEU A 473 -7.38 -11.21 6.15
C LEU A 473 -8.50 -11.52 5.15
N ARG A 474 -9.74 -11.13 5.47
CA ARG A 474 -10.90 -11.44 4.63
C ARG A 474 -11.10 -10.42 3.52
N SER A 475 -10.54 -10.72 2.35
CA SER A 475 -10.92 -10.08 1.08
C SER A 475 -12.20 -10.69 0.50
N ALA A 476 -12.80 -10.00 -0.49
CA ALA A 476 -13.92 -10.50 -1.28
C ALA A 476 -13.59 -11.88 -1.93
N PRO A 477 -14.58 -12.75 -2.22
CA PRO A 477 -14.33 -14.10 -2.73
C PRO A 477 -13.44 -14.10 -3.98
N GLY A 478 -12.29 -14.77 -3.89
CA GLY A 478 -11.23 -14.76 -4.91
C GLY A 478 -10.08 -13.79 -4.64
N GLY A 479 -10.09 -13.04 -3.54
CA GLY A 479 -8.99 -12.19 -3.08
C GLY A 479 -7.94 -12.92 -2.24
N ASP A 480 -6.89 -12.18 -1.89
CA ASP A 480 -5.69 -12.68 -1.21
C ASP A 480 -6.01 -13.40 0.10
N ARG A 481 -5.37 -14.55 0.29
CA ARG A 481 -5.46 -15.37 1.51
C ARG A 481 -4.31 -15.04 2.45
N GLY A 482 -4.60 -14.74 3.71
CA GLY A 482 -3.56 -14.39 4.68
C GLY A 482 -4.09 -14.20 6.11
N ALA A 483 -3.17 -13.94 7.03
CA ALA A 483 -3.46 -13.69 8.43
C ALA A 483 -2.57 -12.56 9.01
N LEU A 484 -3.16 -11.77 9.90
CA LEU A 484 -2.47 -10.83 10.77
C LEU A 484 -2.25 -11.49 12.13
N ILE A 485 -1.01 -11.62 12.55
CA ILE A 485 -0.62 -12.15 13.87
C ILE A 485 -0.34 -10.96 14.79
N VAL A 486 -0.93 -10.95 15.99
CA VAL A 486 -0.64 -9.97 17.05
C VAL A 486 -0.45 -10.70 18.37
N ALA A 487 0.63 -10.41 19.11
CA ALA A 487 0.94 -11.09 20.37
C ALA A 487 1.49 -10.15 21.45
N TRP A 488 1.08 -10.37 22.70
CA TRP A 488 1.40 -9.51 23.86
C TRP A 488 2.42 -10.18 24.78
N ARG A 489 3.17 -9.37 25.56
CA ARG A 489 4.05 -9.90 26.61
C ARG A 489 3.22 -10.51 27.73
N ARG A 490 3.64 -11.70 28.17
CA ARG A 490 3.02 -12.45 29.27
C ARG A 490 3.01 -11.63 30.57
N GLY A 491 1.88 -11.60 31.26
CA GLY A 491 1.63 -10.86 32.49
C GLY A 491 1.38 -9.35 32.33
N SER A 492 1.43 -8.81 31.10
CA SER A 492 1.32 -7.37 30.88
C SER A 492 -0.10 -6.82 31.12
N SER A 493 -0.21 -5.53 31.42
CA SER A 493 -1.50 -4.82 31.49
C SER A 493 -2.19 -4.77 30.12
N ALA A 494 -1.42 -4.70 29.03
CA ALA A 494 -1.93 -4.76 27.66
C ALA A 494 -2.55 -6.11 27.33
N GLU A 495 -1.89 -7.23 27.68
CA GLU A 495 -2.43 -8.59 27.52
C GLU A 495 -3.80 -8.77 28.19
N ARG A 496 -3.96 -8.22 29.41
CA ARG A 496 -5.24 -8.26 30.14
C ARG A 496 -6.34 -7.47 29.44
N ALA A 497 -6.01 -6.34 28.81
CA ALA A 497 -6.98 -5.55 28.05
C ALA A 497 -7.32 -6.17 26.69
N ALA A 498 -6.36 -6.82 26.03
CA ALA A 498 -6.51 -7.25 24.64
C ALA A 498 -7.56 -8.36 24.45
N ARG A 499 -7.93 -9.10 25.51
CA ARG A 499 -9.02 -10.11 25.46
C ARG A 499 -10.36 -9.51 25.03
N ASP A 500 -10.62 -8.25 25.37
CA ASP A 500 -11.85 -7.53 24.99
C ASP A 500 -11.73 -6.87 23.60
N ASP A 501 -10.51 -6.70 23.08
CA ASP A 501 -10.23 -5.99 21.82
C ASP A 501 -10.33 -6.89 20.57
N ALA A 502 -10.63 -8.18 20.71
CA ALA A 502 -10.69 -9.13 19.58
C ALA A 502 -11.62 -8.67 18.42
N PRO A 503 -12.84 -8.12 18.64
CA PRO A 503 -13.68 -7.60 17.56
C PRO A 503 -13.10 -6.34 16.87
N LEU A 504 -12.26 -5.58 17.58
CA LEU A 504 -11.61 -4.39 17.05
C LEU A 504 -10.39 -4.76 16.19
N LEU A 505 -9.65 -5.80 16.60
CA LEU A 505 -8.60 -6.45 15.79
C LEU A 505 -9.18 -7.10 14.53
N GLU A 506 -10.34 -7.74 14.64
CA GLU A 506 -11.07 -8.33 13.51
C GLU A 506 -11.49 -7.26 12.50
N SER A 507 -12.11 -6.16 12.96
CA SER A 507 -12.48 -5.04 12.10
C SER A 507 -11.27 -4.33 11.47
N PHE A 508 -10.14 -4.26 12.18
CA PHE A 508 -8.88 -3.76 11.63
C PHE A 508 -8.34 -4.69 10.54
N ALA A 509 -8.35 -6.00 10.77
CA ALA A 509 -7.89 -7.00 9.80
C ALA A 509 -8.72 -6.97 8.51
N ASP A 510 -10.06 -6.86 8.61
CA ASP A 510 -10.94 -6.75 7.45
C ASP A 510 -10.69 -5.43 6.65
N GLN A 511 -10.50 -4.29 7.34
CA GLN A 511 -10.17 -3.01 6.69
C GLN A 511 -8.77 -3.01 6.06
N PHE A 512 -7.80 -3.65 6.72
CA PHE A 512 -6.44 -3.82 6.21
C PHE A 512 -6.41 -4.76 4.99
N ALA A 513 -7.20 -5.84 4.98
CA ALA A 513 -7.36 -6.71 3.81
C ALA A 513 -7.88 -5.93 2.60
N LEU A 514 -8.88 -5.06 2.80
CA LEU A 514 -9.38 -4.16 1.74
C LEU A 514 -8.30 -3.14 1.28
N ALA A 515 -7.52 -2.60 2.21
CA ALA A 515 -6.40 -1.70 1.90
C ALA A 515 -5.32 -2.37 1.06
N LEU A 516 -4.93 -3.59 1.44
CA LEU A 516 -3.95 -4.41 0.73
C LEU A 516 -4.45 -4.82 -0.66
N GLN A 517 -5.71 -5.26 -0.76
CA GLN A 517 -6.35 -5.60 -2.04
C GLN A 517 -6.36 -4.39 -2.99
N ARG A 518 -6.67 -3.18 -2.50
CA ARG A 518 -6.65 -1.97 -3.32
C ARG A 518 -5.24 -1.55 -3.73
N ALA A 519 -4.27 -1.61 -2.81
CA ALA A 519 -2.87 -1.32 -3.11
C ALA A 519 -2.31 -2.26 -4.21
N ARG A 520 -2.61 -3.57 -4.11
CA ARG A 520 -2.27 -4.56 -5.14
C ARG A 520 -2.99 -4.32 -6.46
N ALA A 521 -4.28 -3.97 -6.43
CA ALA A 521 -5.04 -3.64 -7.63
C ALA A 521 -4.57 -2.33 -8.30
N ASN A 522 -4.00 -1.38 -7.55
CA ASN A 522 -3.36 -0.20 -8.12
C ASN A 522 -1.98 -0.55 -8.70
N GLU A 523 -1.14 -1.30 -7.98
CA GLU A 523 0.16 -1.76 -8.50
C GLU A 523 0.01 -2.59 -9.80
N GLU A 524 -1.02 -3.43 -9.88
CA GLU A 524 -1.39 -4.17 -11.10
C GLU A 524 -1.86 -3.24 -12.23
N ARG A 525 -2.65 -2.20 -11.92
CA ARG A 525 -3.04 -1.17 -12.92
C ARG A 525 -1.83 -0.40 -13.42
N ASP A 526 -0.91 0.00 -12.54
CA ASP A 526 0.30 0.74 -12.88
C ASP A 526 1.27 -0.13 -13.70
N ARG A 527 1.43 -1.42 -13.33
CA ARG A 527 2.13 -2.42 -14.14
C ARG A 527 1.49 -2.51 -15.53
N ARG A 528 0.18 -2.73 -15.62
CA ARG A 528 -0.54 -2.85 -16.89
C ARG A 528 -0.47 -1.57 -17.73
N GLN A 529 -0.51 -0.38 -17.10
CA GLN A 529 -0.34 0.89 -17.79
C GLN A 529 1.08 1.06 -18.33
N ARG A 530 2.13 0.73 -17.56
CA ARG A 530 3.52 0.71 -18.06
C ARG A 530 3.67 -0.21 -19.28
N TRP A 531 3.02 -1.37 -19.26
CA TRP A 531 2.99 -2.30 -20.40
C TRP A 531 2.22 -1.73 -21.62
N LEU A 532 1.05 -1.12 -21.41
CA LEU A 532 0.28 -0.47 -22.49
C LEU A 532 1.02 0.74 -23.09
N GLU A 533 1.70 1.55 -22.28
CA GLU A 533 2.56 2.64 -22.72
C GLU A 533 3.76 2.13 -23.52
N ALA A 534 4.38 1.04 -23.08
CA ALA A 534 5.48 0.39 -23.80
C ALA A 534 5.05 -0.16 -25.16
N CYS A 535 3.95 -0.91 -25.23
CA CYS A 535 3.39 -1.40 -26.49
C CYS A 535 2.95 -0.23 -27.39
N SER A 536 2.37 0.83 -26.83
CA SER A 536 1.97 2.03 -27.58
C SER A 536 3.17 2.80 -28.14
N GLU A 537 4.25 2.95 -27.37
CA GLU A 537 5.53 3.55 -27.82
C GLU A 537 6.17 2.71 -28.92
N LEU A 538 6.17 1.38 -28.75
CA LEU A 538 6.63 0.41 -29.73
C LEU A 538 5.86 0.63 -31.04
N THR A 539 4.54 0.39 -31.07
CA THR A 539 3.70 0.52 -32.27
C THR A 539 3.76 1.91 -32.92
N ARG A 540 3.84 2.99 -32.12
CA ARG A 540 3.87 4.37 -32.64
C ARG A 540 5.21 4.75 -33.28
N ARG A 541 6.35 4.27 -32.76
CA ARG A 541 7.68 4.59 -33.32
C ARG A 541 8.14 3.65 -34.43
N LEU A 542 7.74 2.38 -34.34
CA LEU A 542 7.90 1.41 -35.44
C LEU A 542 7.08 1.78 -36.68
N ALA A 543 6.15 2.73 -36.56
CA ALA A 543 5.53 3.35 -37.72
C ALA A 543 6.50 4.21 -38.56
N SER A 544 7.69 4.55 -38.02
CA SER A 544 8.70 5.41 -38.65
C SER A 544 10.07 4.77 -38.88
N ASP A 545 10.46 3.74 -38.12
CA ASP A 545 11.70 2.99 -38.39
C ASP A 545 11.54 2.15 -39.67
N ARG A 546 12.52 2.24 -40.58
CA ARG A 546 12.70 1.29 -41.70
C ARG A 546 13.79 0.26 -41.42
N ASP A 547 14.77 0.62 -40.60
CA ASP A 547 15.92 -0.25 -40.25
C ASP A 547 15.49 -1.37 -39.27
N GLN A 548 15.63 -2.62 -39.72
CA GLN A 548 15.35 -3.82 -38.95
C GLN A 548 16.27 -3.97 -37.71
N GLU A 549 17.56 -3.60 -37.80
CA GLU A 549 18.51 -3.73 -36.69
C GLU A 549 18.35 -2.60 -35.65
N ALA A 550 18.00 -1.38 -36.08
CA ALA A 550 17.54 -0.33 -35.16
C ALA A 550 16.26 -0.74 -34.41
N THR A 551 15.32 -1.38 -35.13
CA THR A 551 14.07 -1.93 -34.58
C THR A 551 14.34 -2.97 -33.50
N ILE A 552 15.12 -4.02 -33.79
CA ILE A 552 15.43 -5.10 -32.85
C ILE A 552 16.15 -4.54 -31.59
N ARG A 553 17.14 -3.64 -31.74
CA ARG A 553 17.79 -2.96 -30.60
C ARG A 553 16.84 -2.08 -29.79
N ARG A 554 15.72 -1.63 -30.36
CA ARG A 554 14.70 -0.83 -29.66
C ARG A 554 13.70 -1.73 -28.92
N VAL A 555 13.26 -2.82 -29.54
CA VAL A 555 12.46 -3.88 -28.89
C VAL A 555 13.19 -4.40 -27.65
N MET A 556 14.49 -4.75 -27.77
CA MET A 556 15.26 -5.30 -26.65
C MET A 556 15.38 -4.34 -25.45
N ARG A 557 15.68 -3.06 -25.71
CA ARG A 557 15.76 -2.05 -24.64
C ARG A 557 14.40 -1.77 -24.01
N LEU A 558 13.31 -1.82 -24.78
CA LEU A 558 11.95 -1.66 -24.25
C LEU A 558 11.56 -2.85 -23.37
N LEU A 559 11.81 -4.08 -23.82
CA LEU A 559 11.58 -5.31 -23.03
C LEU A 559 12.23 -5.19 -21.65
N ARG A 560 13.55 -5.06 -21.60
CA ARG A 560 14.33 -5.05 -20.34
C ARG A 560 13.92 -3.92 -19.41
N ARG A 561 13.61 -2.73 -19.95
CA ARG A 561 13.17 -1.57 -19.16
C ARG A 561 11.80 -1.78 -18.51
N VAL A 562 10.91 -2.53 -19.14
CA VAL A 562 9.51 -2.66 -18.73
C VAL A 562 9.29 -3.88 -17.84
N SER A 563 9.89 -5.02 -18.20
CA SER A 563 9.83 -6.28 -17.45
C SER A 563 10.90 -6.41 -16.34
N GLY A 564 11.87 -5.49 -16.29
CA GLY A 564 13.01 -5.57 -15.38
C GLY A 564 13.96 -6.73 -15.66
N ALA A 565 13.90 -7.35 -16.85
CA ALA A 565 14.75 -8.48 -17.21
C ALA A 565 16.23 -8.09 -17.28
N ASP A 566 17.06 -8.76 -16.47
CA ASP A 566 18.51 -8.61 -16.45
C ASP A 566 19.14 -8.95 -17.81
N PHE A 567 18.54 -9.90 -18.54
CA PHE A 567 18.93 -10.38 -19.86
C PHE A 567 17.73 -10.43 -20.81
N GLY A 568 17.98 -10.22 -22.10
CA GLY A 568 17.05 -10.62 -23.13
C GLY A 568 17.71 -10.87 -24.48
N ALA A 569 17.00 -11.56 -25.36
CA ALA A 569 17.44 -11.77 -26.75
C ALA A 569 16.26 -11.90 -27.72
N ILE A 570 16.54 -11.71 -29.02
CA ILE A 570 15.64 -12.04 -30.11
C ILE A 570 16.25 -13.17 -30.94
N ILE A 571 15.48 -14.25 -31.11
CA ILE A 571 15.81 -15.44 -31.88
C ILE A 571 14.87 -15.45 -33.09
N LYS A 572 15.42 -15.50 -34.31
CA LYS A 572 14.64 -15.58 -35.55
C LYS A 572 14.67 -17.02 -36.07
N ALA A 573 13.50 -17.55 -36.43
CA ALA A 573 13.41 -18.82 -37.13
C ALA A 573 13.87 -18.63 -38.59
N ASP A 574 14.66 -19.56 -39.14
CA ASP A 574 14.96 -19.58 -40.57
C ASP A 574 13.79 -20.23 -41.33
N PRO A 575 13.12 -19.52 -42.27
CA PRO A 575 12.02 -20.11 -43.03
C PRO A 575 12.47 -21.15 -44.07
N THR A 576 13.76 -21.18 -44.44
CA THR A 576 14.31 -22.08 -45.47
C THR A 576 14.86 -23.38 -44.90
N ALA A 577 15.32 -23.37 -43.65
CA ALA A 577 15.85 -24.53 -42.94
C ALA A 577 15.07 -24.76 -41.65
N SER A 578 14.15 -25.74 -41.66
CA SER A 578 13.19 -26.06 -40.58
C SER A 578 13.81 -26.37 -39.19
N GLU A 579 15.14 -26.52 -39.11
CA GLU A 579 15.89 -26.74 -37.86
C GLU A 579 16.94 -25.65 -37.56
N ALA A 580 17.15 -24.69 -38.46
CA ALA A 580 18.06 -23.58 -38.24
C ALA A 580 17.34 -22.41 -37.55
N MET A 581 17.93 -21.90 -36.48
CA MET A 581 17.48 -20.69 -35.80
C MET A 581 18.69 -19.76 -35.67
N SER A 582 18.51 -18.48 -35.96
CA SER A 582 19.56 -17.47 -35.82
C SER A 582 19.29 -16.59 -34.61
N LEU A 583 20.28 -16.49 -33.73
CA LEU A 583 20.31 -15.49 -32.66
C LEU A 583 20.64 -14.14 -33.28
N VAL A 584 19.71 -13.19 -33.22
CA VAL A 584 19.88 -11.91 -33.94
C VAL A 584 20.52 -10.86 -33.05
N ILE A 585 20.07 -10.69 -31.80
CA ILE A 585 20.68 -9.80 -30.80
C ILE A 585 20.49 -10.39 -29.40
N VAL A 586 21.54 -10.31 -28.57
CA VAL A 586 21.48 -10.45 -27.11
C VAL A 586 21.83 -9.11 -26.47
N ASP A 587 21.07 -8.68 -25.47
CA ASP A 587 21.34 -7.51 -24.65
C ASP A 587 21.14 -7.87 -23.17
N GLY A 588 22.14 -7.64 -22.33
CA GLY A 588 22.15 -8.21 -20.97
C GLY A 588 23.28 -7.71 -20.08
N TYR A 589 23.16 -7.97 -18.78
CA TYR A 589 24.25 -7.73 -17.82
C TYR A 589 25.48 -8.59 -18.17
N GLY A 590 26.68 -8.02 -18.16
CA GLY A 590 27.93 -8.74 -18.48
C GLY A 590 28.22 -8.95 -19.98
N VAL A 591 27.23 -8.81 -20.87
CA VAL A 591 27.38 -9.07 -22.31
C VAL A 591 28.15 -7.93 -22.99
N ARG A 592 29.44 -8.17 -23.31
CA ARG A 592 30.34 -7.16 -23.94
C ARG A 592 30.32 -7.12 -25.48
N ARG A 593 29.61 -8.03 -26.16
CA ARG A 593 29.49 -8.09 -27.62
C ARG A 593 28.03 -8.13 -28.03
N HIS A 594 27.68 -7.37 -29.07
CA HIS A 594 26.43 -7.61 -29.81
C HIS A 594 26.67 -8.84 -30.69
N TYR A 595 26.03 -9.96 -30.37
CA TYR A 595 26.12 -11.19 -31.17
C TYR A 595 25.02 -11.20 -32.23
N SER A 596 25.37 -10.79 -33.45
CA SER A 596 24.52 -10.92 -34.64
C SER A 596 24.83 -12.21 -35.39
N HIS A 597 23.84 -13.10 -35.48
CA HIS A 597 23.81 -14.31 -36.30
C HIS A 597 24.70 -15.48 -35.82
N HIS A 598 24.48 -15.95 -34.59
CA HIS A 598 24.90 -17.32 -34.20
C HIS A 598 23.79 -18.33 -34.49
N LEU A 599 24.14 -19.48 -35.07
CA LEU A 599 23.20 -20.58 -35.28
C LEU A 599 22.92 -21.31 -33.95
N ILE A 600 21.68 -21.30 -33.49
CA ILE A 600 21.24 -22.10 -32.34
C ILE A 600 20.45 -23.31 -32.87
N SER A 601 21.13 -24.40 -33.24
CA SER A 601 20.44 -25.61 -33.73
C SER A 601 19.83 -26.46 -32.60
N ASN A 602 20.37 -26.38 -31.37
CA ASN A 602 20.17 -27.44 -30.38
C ASN A 602 19.25 -27.12 -29.19
N SER A 603 18.94 -25.86 -28.88
CA SER A 603 18.10 -25.55 -27.71
C SER A 603 16.72 -26.21 -27.81
N GLN A 604 16.35 -27.03 -26.82
CA GLN A 604 15.03 -27.68 -26.81
C GLN A 604 13.94 -26.71 -26.35
N ASN A 605 14.20 -25.88 -25.34
CA ASN A 605 13.22 -24.89 -24.86
C ASN A 605 12.80 -23.87 -25.94
N VAL A 606 13.73 -23.40 -26.77
CA VAL A 606 13.42 -22.49 -27.89
C VAL A 606 12.57 -23.21 -28.96
N ARG A 607 12.95 -24.44 -29.32
CA ARG A 607 12.17 -25.25 -30.30
C ARG A 607 10.79 -25.61 -29.78
N ALA A 608 10.64 -25.85 -28.48
CA ALA A 608 9.35 -26.11 -27.84
C ALA A 608 8.44 -24.86 -27.90
N ALA A 609 8.97 -23.67 -27.59
CA ALA A 609 8.21 -22.43 -27.70
C ALA A 609 7.74 -22.16 -29.14
N ILE A 610 8.64 -22.26 -30.12
CA ILE A 610 8.33 -22.00 -31.52
C ILE A 610 7.34 -23.03 -32.09
N ARG A 611 7.54 -24.33 -31.84
CA ARG A 611 6.65 -25.40 -32.36
C ARG A 611 5.27 -25.43 -31.70
N SER A 612 5.17 -25.07 -30.42
CA SER A 612 3.90 -25.08 -29.69
C SER A 612 3.08 -23.81 -29.86
N GLY A 613 3.72 -22.70 -30.28
CA GLY A 613 3.10 -21.38 -30.28
C GLY A 613 2.73 -20.90 -28.86
N ARG A 614 3.38 -21.43 -27.82
CA ARG A 614 3.18 -21.05 -26.41
C ARG A 614 4.49 -20.71 -25.74
N ALA A 615 4.44 -19.83 -24.75
CA ALA A 615 5.63 -19.52 -23.96
C ALA A 615 6.11 -20.73 -23.13
N VAL A 616 7.44 -20.83 -23.01
CA VAL A 616 8.13 -21.81 -22.16
C VAL A 616 8.77 -21.05 -20.99
N VAL A 617 8.45 -21.46 -19.77
CA VAL A 617 8.95 -20.84 -18.54
C VAL A 617 9.83 -21.87 -17.81
N SER A 618 11.02 -21.45 -17.38
CA SER A 618 11.96 -22.27 -16.61
C SER A 618 12.35 -21.54 -15.33
N GLU A 619 12.16 -22.17 -14.17
CA GLU A 619 12.44 -21.54 -12.86
C GLU A 619 13.92 -21.60 -12.47
N ASP A 620 14.65 -22.58 -13.01
CA ASP A 620 16.09 -22.75 -12.82
C ASP A 620 16.73 -23.06 -14.17
N PHE A 621 16.86 -22.02 -14.99
CA PHE A 621 17.37 -22.12 -16.36
C PHE A 621 18.77 -22.73 -16.47
N VAL A 622 19.59 -22.62 -15.42
CA VAL A 622 20.97 -23.12 -15.36
C VAL A 622 21.02 -24.65 -15.17
N HIS A 623 20.01 -25.22 -14.50
CA HIS A 623 19.92 -26.66 -14.24
C HIS A 623 18.83 -27.35 -15.06
N ASP A 624 18.22 -26.63 -16.01
CA ASP A 624 17.20 -27.13 -16.91
C ASP A 624 17.82 -28.06 -17.99
N PRO A 625 17.50 -29.35 -18.03
CA PRO A 625 18.08 -30.29 -19.00
C PRO A 625 17.63 -30.02 -20.45
N ALA A 626 16.66 -29.14 -20.69
CA ALA A 626 16.26 -28.66 -22.01
C ALA A 626 17.01 -27.39 -22.45
N HIS A 627 17.89 -26.84 -21.60
CA HIS A 627 18.81 -25.76 -21.91
C HIS A 627 20.18 -26.30 -22.40
N ASP A 628 20.57 -25.88 -23.60
CA ASP A 628 21.87 -26.19 -24.24
C ASP A 628 22.41 -24.89 -24.86
N PRO A 629 23.16 -24.05 -24.11
CA PRO A 629 23.70 -22.80 -24.61
C PRO A 629 24.99 -23.02 -25.42
N PRO A 630 25.31 -22.13 -26.38
CA PRO A 630 26.65 -22.08 -26.97
C PRO A 630 27.73 -21.95 -25.87
N PRO A 631 28.88 -22.65 -25.97
CA PRO A 631 29.92 -22.62 -24.94
C PRO A 631 30.39 -21.22 -24.55
N GLU A 632 30.42 -20.28 -25.51
CA GLU A 632 30.79 -18.88 -25.30
C GLU A 632 29.80 -18.07 -24.44
N MET A 633 28.59 -18.59 -24.20
CA MET A 633 27.53 -17.92 -23.44
C MET A 633 27.26 -18.53 -22.06
N ALA A 634 27.78 -19.73 -21.77
CA ALA A 634 27.49 -20.47 -20.54
C ALA A 634 27.77 -19.66 -19.25
N ASP A 635 28.95 -19.06 -19.13
CA ASP A 635 29.36 -18.30 -17.95
C ASP A 635 28.45 -17.07 -17.66
N ASN A 636 27.95 -16.41 -18.70
CA ASN A 636 27.06 -15.25 -18.53
C ASN A 636 25.64 -15.68 -18.11
N LEU A 637 25.15 -16.79 -18.67
CA LEU A 637 23.82 -17.33 -18.40
C LEU A 637 23.73 -18.05 -17.04
N ALA A 638 24.87 -18.50 -16.48
CA ALA A 638 24.96 -19.17 -15.18
C ALA A 638 24.43 -18.39 -13.96
N THR A 639 24.09 -17.11 -14.12
CA THR A 639 23.53 -16.26 -13.05
C THR A 639 22.00 -16.12 -13.10
N ILE A 640 21.35 -16.69 -14.12
CA ILE A 640 19.92 -16.59 -14.36
C ILE A 640 19.16 -17.58 -13.46
N GLY A 641 18.02 -17.14 -12.92
CA GLY A 641 17.03 -18.00 -12.26
C GLY A 641 15.87 -18.26 -13.21
N LEU A 642 14.80 -17.49 -13.01
CA LEU A 642 13.65 -17.48 -13.89
C LEU A 642 14.02 -17.04 -15.33
N THR A 643 13.51 -17.78 -16.30
CA THR A 643 13.58 -17.46 -17.74
C THR A 643 12.23 -17.69 -18.42
N MET A 644 11.91 -16.84 -19.39
CA MET A 644 10.77 -16.97 -20.27
C MET A 644 11.23 -16.92 -21.73
N ILE A 645 10.79 -17.91 -22.52
CA ILE A 645 10.98 -17.95 -23.98
C ILE A 645 9.60 -17.88 -24.61
N ILE A 646 9.35 -16.80 -25.36
CA ILE A 646 8.01 -16.36 -25.73
C ILE A 646 7.94 -16.29 -27.26
N PRO A 647 7.07 -17.07 -27.92
CA PRO A 647 6.99 -17.04 -29.38
C PRO A 647 6.55 -15.66 -29.88
N MET A 648 7.10 -15.24 -31.02
CA MET A 648 6.77 -13.98 -31.68
C MET A 648 5.86 -14.26 -32.88
N ALA A 649 4.55 -14.13 -32.70
CA ALA A 649 3.56 -14.49 -33.72
C ALA A 649 2.92 -13.25 -34.38
N ALA A 650 2.88 -13.26 -35.71
CA ALA A 650 2.13 -12.28 -36.52
C ALA A 650 1.35 -13.03 -37.62
N GLY A 651 0.43 -13.89 -37.18
CA GLY A 651 -0.17 -14.94 -38.00
C GLY A 651 0.63 -16.24 -37.92
N GLU A 652 1.87 -16.21 -38.39
CA GLU A 652 2.85 -17.31 -38.23
C GLU A 652 3.93 -16.95 -37.19
N VAL A 653 4.59 -17.96 -36.61
CA VAL A 653 5.64 -17.78 -35.60
C VAL A 653 6.95 -17.43 -36.28
N SER A 654 7.33 -16.16 -36.22
CA SER A 654 8.54 -15.60 -36.84
C SER A 654 9.84 -15.89 -36.06
N GLY A 655 9.73 -16.31 -34.80
CA GLY A 655 10.84 -16.50 -33.89
C GLY A 655 10.39 -16.54 -32.43
N ALA A 656 11.31 -16.25 -31.52
CA ALA A 656 11.04 -16.13 -30.09
C ALA A 656 11.81 -14.97 -29.43
N LEU A 657 11.15 -14.35 -28.45
CA LEU A 657 11.69 -13.39 -27.52
C LEU A 657 12.18 -14.14 -26.27
N PHE A 658 13.40 -13.85 -25.83
CA PHE A 658 13.98 -14.39 -24.61
C PHE A 658 14.04 -13.29 -23.54
N ALA A 659 13.58 -13.59 -22.32
CA ALA A 659 13.72 -12.74 -21.15
C ALA A 659 14.21 -13.56 -19.95
N GLY A 660 15.26 -13.10 -19.27
CA GLY A 660 15.85 -13.78 -18.12
C GLY A 660 16.14 -12.82 -16.96
N TRP A 661 15.89 -13.28 -15.74
CA TRP A 661 16.11 -12.54 -14.50
C TRP A 661 17.16 -13.28 -13.65
N ARG A 662 18.02 -12.54 -12.95
CA ARG A 662 18.99 -13.14 -12.02
C ARG A 662 18.27 -13.64 -10.76
N ARG A 663 18.76 -14.75 -10.21
CA ARG A 663 18.22 -15.31 -8.95
C ARG A 663 18.23 -14.26 -7.84
N GLY A 664 17.09 -14.08 -7.18
CA GLY A 664 16.92 -13.10 -6.10
C GLY A 664 16.72 -11.65 -6.58
N SER A 665 16.57 -11.41 -7.88
CA SER A 665 16.18 -10.11 -8.41
C SER A 665 14.78 -9.73 -7.92
N PRO A 666 14.53 -8.47 -7.47
CA PRO A 666 13.18 -8.05 -7.04
C PRO A 666 12.12 -8.26 -8.12
N HIS A 667 12.50 -8.16 -9.40
CA HIS A 667 11.60 -8.33 -10.54
C HIS A 667 11.27 -9.80 -10.86
N GLU A 668 12.09 -10.76 -10.42
CA GLU A 668 11.85 -12.20 -10.60
C GLU A 668 10.52 -12.64 -9.96
N ARG A 669 10.14 -12.03 -8.84
CA ARG A 669 8.87 -12.27 -8.13
C ARG A 669 7.64 -11.86 -8.95
N PHE A 670 7.75 -10.78 -9.73
CA PHE A 670 6.64 -10.23 -10.50
C PHE A 670 6.53 -10.82 -11.90
N ALA A 671 7.67 -11.15 -12.54
CA ALA A 671 7.76 -11.63 -13.91
C ALA A 671 6.78 -12.78 -14.24
N ARG A 672 6.54 -13.72 -13.32
CA ARG A 672 5.55 -14.81 -13.47
C ARG A 672 4.14 -14.32 -13.82
N HIS A 673 3.72 -13.19 -13.25
CA HIS A 673 2.41 -12.58 -13.45
C HIS A 673 2.34 -11.78 -14.75
N GLU A 674 3.48 -11.35 -15.29
CA GLU A 674 3.56 -10.51 -16.48
C GLU A 674 3.60 -11.31 -17.80
N LEU A 675 3.50 -12.65 -17.75
CA LEU A 675 3.61 -13.51 -18.94
C LEU A 675 2.66 -13.10 -20.07
N ALA A 676 1.38 -12.86 -19.79
CA ALA A 676 0.40 -12.45 -20.80
C ALA A 676 0.68 -11.03 -21.37
N LEU A 677 1.34 -10.16 -20.60
CA LEU A 677 1.76 -8.84 -21.05
C LEU A 677 3.01 -8.93 -21.93
N LEU A 678 3.93 -9.85 -21.59
CA LEU A 678 5.10 -10.20 -22.38
C LEU A 678 4.74 -10.92 -23.70
N GLU A 679 3.74 -11.81 -23.71
CA GLU A 679 3.17 -12.41 -24.93
C GLU A 679 2.58 -11.31 -25.83
N THR A 680 1.76 -10.42 -25.27
CA THR A 680 1.25 -9.25 -26.01
C THR A 680 2.37 -8.38 -26.57
N PHE A 681 3.48 -8.21 -25.83
CA PHE A 681 4.65 -7.47 -26.31
C PHE A 681 5.40 -8.21 -27.42
N ALA A 682 5.54 -9.54 -27.32
CA ALA A 682 6.17 -10.39 -28.32
C ALA A 682 5.40 -10.40 -29.65
N ASP A 683 4.06 -10.41 -29.62
CA ASP A 683 3.21 -10.28 -30.82
C ASP A 683 3.35 -8.90 -31.48
N ASN A 684 3.38 -7.81 -30.69
CA ASN A 684 3.64 -6.47 -31.23
C ASN A 684 5.07 -6.36 -31.80
N ALA A 685 6.06 -7.04 -31.21
CA ALA A 685 7.41 -7.13 -31.75
C ALA A 685 7.48 -7.99 -33.04
N ALA A 686 6.69 -9.06 -33.15
CA ALA A 686 6.56 -9.84 -34.37
C ALA A 686 6.02 -8.98 -35.52
N LEU A 687 4.93 -8.25 -35.26
CA LEU A 687 4.33 -7.32 -36.21
C LEU A 687 5.31 -6.20 -36.64
N ALA A 688 6.13 -5.71 -35.70
CA ALA A 688 7.20 -4.76 -35.97
C ALA A 688 8.21 -5.30 -36.99
N MET A 689 8.75 -6.49 -36.71
CA MET A 689 9.79 -7.13 -37.50
C MET A 689 9.27 -7.53 -38.88
N GLN A 690 8.04 -8.06 -38.95
CA GLN A 690 7.35 -8.36 -40.20
C GLN A 690 7.17 -7.09 -41.05
N ARG A 691 6.74 -5.97 -40.45
CA ARG A 691 6.61 -4.70 -41.17
C ARG A 691 7.94 -4.20 -41.72
N THR A 692 9.03 -4.21 -40.94
CA THR A 692 10.35 -3.83 -41.45
C THR A 692 10.81 -4.75 -42.59
N GLN A 693 10.58 -6.07 -42.46
CA GLN A 693 10.93 -7.02 -43.51
C GLN A 693 10.15 -6.76 -44.81
N VAL A 694 8.83 -6.52 -44.74
CA VAL A 694 8.01 -6.18 -45.92
C VAL A 694 8.43 -4.84 -46.55
N LEU A 695 8.88 -3.88 -45.73
CA LEU A 695 9.45 -2.62 -46.25
C LEU A 695 10.80 -2.83 -46.93
N ASP A 696 11.69 -3.66 -46.37
CA ASP A 696 12.98 -4.00 -46.99
C ASP A 696 12.81 -4.82 -48.28
N GLU A 697 11.85 -5.74 -48.32
CA GLU A 697 11.47 -6.51 -49.52
C GLU A 697 10.87 -5.60 -50.59
N ARG A 698 10.03 -4.63 -50.19
CA ARG A 698 9.49 -3.62 -51.11
C ARG A 698 10.57 -2.67 -51.63
N ASP A 699 11.41 -2.11 -50.77
CA ASP A 699 12.49 -1.20 -51.17
C ASP A 699 13.51 -1.94 -52.07
N ARG A 700 13.68 -3.26 -51.93
CA ARG A 700 14.40 -4.13 -52.88
C ARG A 700 13.66 -4.28 -54.22
N GLY A 701 12.38 -4.62 -54.19
CA GLY A 701 11.54 -4.74 -55.39
C GLY A 701 11.46 -3.45 -56.21
N ASP A 702 11.34 -2.29 -55.55
CA ASP A 702 11.33 -0.97 -56.19
C ASP A 702 12.71 -0.67 -56.83
N ARG A 703 13.85 -1.02 -56.20
CA ARG A 703 15.18 -0.93 -56.83
C ARG A 703 15.31 -1.82 -58.07
N TRP A 704 14.86 -3.07 -57.98
CA TRP A 704 14.87 -4.01 -59.11
C TRP A 704 14.00 -3.53 -60.28
N LEU A 705 12.81 -2.99 -60.00
CA LEU A 705 11.90 -2.43 -61.02
C LEU A 705 12.53 -1.24 -61.75
N VAL A 706 13.20 -0.34 -61.03
CA VAL A 706 13.92 0.80 -61.63
C VAL A 706 15.05 0.31 -62.52
N ALA A 707 15.92 -0.58 -62.02
CA ALA A 707 17.05 -1.09 -62.79
C ALA A 707 16.60 -1.83 -64.06
N THR A 708 15.64 -2.75 -63.95
CA THR A 708 15.08 -3.47 -65.11
C THR A 708 14.40 -2.53 -66.11
N SER A 709 13.77 -1.43 -65.66
CA SER A 709 13.19 -0.41 -66.54
C SER A 709 14.26 0.39 -67.30
N GLU A 710 15.37 0.76 -66.66
CA GLU A 710 16.49 1.40 -67.36
C GLU A 710 17.18 0.45 -68.34
N MET A 711 17.35 -0.83 -67.98
CA MET A 711 17.84 -1.86 -68.89
C MET A 711 16.89 -2.07 -70.10
N ALA A 712 15.58 -1.99 -69.90
CA ALA A 712 14.60 -2.03 -70.98
C ALA A 712 14.63 -0.76 -71.86
N ARG A 713 15.01 0.41 -71.31
CA ARG A 713 15.27 1.63 -72.10
C ARG A 713 16.54 1.50 -72.94
N LEU A 714 17.64 0.99 -72.37
CA LEU A 714 18.87 0.66 -73.11
C LEU A 714 18.58 -0.29 -74.25
N LEU A 715 17.72 -1.28 -74.02
CA LEU A 715 17.21 -2.12 -75.09
C LEU A 715 16.45 -1.25 -76.09
N ILE A 716 15.32 -0.61 -75.78
CA ILE A 716 14.44 -0.04 -76.82
C ILE A 716 15.06 1.13 -77.62
N GLY A 717 15.96 1.94 -77.04
CA GLY A 717 16.49 3.17 -77.64
C GLY A 717 17.59 3.00 -78.71
N GLN A 718 18.14 4.14 -79.13
CA GLN A 718 19.52 4.25 -79.63
C GLN A 718 20.33 4.90 -78.52
N VAL A 719 21.41 4.27 -78.07
CA VAL A 719 22.26 4.74 -76.98
C VAL A 719 23.71 4.56 -77.40
N ASP A 720 24.58 5.47 -76.97
CA ASP A 720 26.02 5.36 -77.15
C ASP A 720 26.56 4.12 -76.39
N ARG A 721 27.61 3.50 -76.94
CA ARG A 721 28.18 2.28 -76.38
C ARG A 721 28.72 2.48 -74.97
N ASP A 722 29.47 3.54 -74.74
CA ASP A 722 30.13 3.80 -73.46
C ASP A 722 29.11 4.26 -72.41
N GLU A 723 28.10 5.04 -72.83
CA GLU A 723 26.95 5.40 -71.99
C GLU A 723 26.16 4.15 -71.56
N ALA A 724 25.99 3.16 -72.45
CA ALA A 724 25.36 1.88 -72.12
C ALA A 724 26.19 1.08 -71.11
N MET A 725 27.51 0.90 -71.31
CA MET A 725 28.38 0.20 -70.35
C MET A 725 28.30 0.85 -68.95
N ALA A 726 28.43 2.19 -68.90
CA ALA A 726 28.40 2.97 -67.67
C ALA A 726 27.03 2.99 -66.99
N LEU A 727 25.93 2.74 -67.71
CA LEU A 727 24.61 2.56 -67.10
C LEU A 727 24.46 1.14 -66.54
N VAL A 728 24.90 0.10 -67.24
CA VAL A 728 24.86 -1.30 -66.74
C VAL A 728 25.64 -1.45 -65.44
N ILE A 729 26.88 -0.95 -65.38
CA ILE A 729 27.74 -1.03 -64.17
C ILE A 729 27.08 -0.30 -62.99
N ARG A 730 26.51 0.88 -63.24
CA ARG A 730 25.85 1.69 -62.22
C ARG A 730 24.57 1.04 -61.70
N GLN A 731 23.75 0.46 -62.58
CA GLN A 731 22.55 -0.28 -62.16
C GLN A 731 22.92 -1.54 -61.37
N LEU A 732 23.95 -2.28 -61.78
CA LEU A 732 24.48 -3.43 -61.01
C LEU A 732 24.82 -3.02 -59.57
N ARG A 733 25.59 -1.93 -59.39
CA ARG A 733 25.98 -1.45 -58.06
C ARG A 733 24.78 -0.95 -57.24
N LEU A 734 23.79 -0.32 -57.89
CA LEU A 734 22.57 0.14 -57.23
C LEU A 734 21.66 -0.99 -56.74
N ILE A 735 21.49 -2.07 -57.51
CA ILE A 735 20.65 -3.20 -57.08
C ILE A 735 21.35 -4.06 -56.02
N SER A 736 22.63 -4.36 -56.22
CA SER A 736 23.38 -5.35 -55.46
C SER A 736 24.16 -4.76 -54.27
N GLY A 737 24.24 -3.43 -54.18
CA GLY A 737 25.03 -2.72 -53.18
C GLY A 737 26.53 -2.93 -53.30
N ALA A 738 27.03 -3.39 -54.45
CA ALA A 738 28.44 -3.67 -54.67
C ALA A 738 29.30 -2.40 -54.60
N ASP A 739 30.33 -2.42 -53.76
CA ASP A 739 31.33 -1.35 -53.66
C ASP A 739 32.04 -1.12 -55.01
N VAL A 740 32.28 -2.22 -55.74
CA VAL A 740 32.93 -2.28 -57.05
C VAL A 740 32.03 -3.01 -58.05
N GLY A 741 31.89 -2.46 -59.25
CA GLY A 741 31.28 -3.14 -60.40
C GLY A 741 32.10 -2.94 -61.68
N GLY A 742 32.03 -3.87 -62.63
CA GLY A 742 32.74 -3.74 -63.91
C GLY A 742 32.30 -4.72 -64.99
N ILE A 743 32.67 -4.42 -66.24
CA ILE A 743 32.43 -5.25 -67.42
C ILE A 743 33.76 -5.51 -68.13
N LEU A 744 34.05 -6.80 -68.34
CA LEU A 744 35.17 -7.30 -69.15
C LEU A 744 34.59 -8.00 -70.38
N LEU A 745 34.91 -7.55 -71.58
CA LEU A 745 34.46 -8.19 -72.81
C LEU A 745 35.59 -9.04 -73.42
N VAL A 746 35.24 -10.10 -74.15
CA VAL A 746 36.20 -10.86 -74.95
C VAL A 746 36.69 -9.96 -76.10
N ASP A 747 38.00 -9.93 -76.34
CA ASP A 747 38.55 -9.17 -77.47
C ASP A 747 38.44 -10.02 -78.76
N PRO A 748 37.77 -9.52 -79.82
CA PRO A 748 37.58 -10.28 -81.06
C PRO A 748 38.85 -10.40 -81.91
N THR A 749 39.89 -9.61 -81.62
CA THR A 749 41.18 -9.64 -82.33
C THR A 749 42.25 -10.45 -81.62
N ASP A 750 42.10 -10.69 -80.32
CA ASP A 750 43.03 -11.47 -79.49
C ASP A 750 42.28 -12.24 -78.40
N SER A 751 42.00 -13.50 -78.68
CA SER A 751 41.27 -14.42 -77.80
C SER A 751 41.97 -14.71 -76.47
N SER A 752 43.26 -14.36 -76.33
CA SER A 752 44.04 -14.46 -75.09
C SER A 752 43.92 -13.23 -74.18
N SER A 753 43.19 -12.21 -74.62
CA SER A 753 42.96 -10.97 -73.87
C SER A 753 41.47 -10.73 -73.57
N LEU A 754 41.21 -9.93 -72.54
CA LEU A 754 39.91 -9.32 -72.27
C LEU A 754 40.05 -7.80 -72.36
N ARG A 755 39.07 -7.17 -72.98
CA ARG A 755 39.00 -5.72 -73.16
C ARG A 755 38.12 -5.12 -72.06
N VAL A 756 38.67 -4.22 -71.27
CA VAL A 756 37.96 -3.53 -70.19
C VAL A 756 36.94 -2.56 -70.80
N ALA A 757 35.65 -2.87 -70.66
CA ALA A 757 34.57 -2.01 -71.14
C ALA A 757 34.16 -0.95 -70.10
N GLY A 758 34.48 -1.18 -68.82
CA GLY A 758 34.38 -0.18 -67.76
C GLY A 758 34.46 -0.81 -66.37
N PHE A 759 34.96 -0.05 -65.40
CA PHE A 759 34.89 -0.35 -63.97
C PHE A 759 34.49 0.92 -63.23
N GLU A 760 33.66 0.77 -62.21
CA GLU A 760 33.23 1.87 -61.33
C GLU A 760 33.22 1.36 -59.89
N GLY A 761 33.86 2.07 -58.97
CA GLY A 761 33.98 1.62 -57.59
C GLY A 761 34.85 2.52 -56.73
N ILE A 762 34.92 2.17 -55.45
CA ILE A 762 35.84 2.81 -54.50
C ILE A 762 37.24 2.21 -54.72
N ASP A 763 38.26 3.07 -54.67
CA ASP A 763 39.70 2.76 -54.76
C ASP A 763 40.19 2.07 -56.06
N ILE A 764 39.36 2.01 -57.12
CA ILE A 764 39.81 1.58 -58.46
C ILE A 764 40.48 2.77 -59.18
N PRO A 765 41.73 2.64 -59.69
CA PRO A 765 42.34 3.69 -60.51
C PRO A 765 41.61 3.84 -61.85
N PRO A 766 41.56 5.06 -62.44
CA PRO A 766 40.88 5.29 -63.71
C PRO A 766 41.57 4.52 -64.84
N VAL A 767 40.86 3.54 -65.39
CA VAL A 767 41.33 2.68 -66.48
C VAL A 767 41.10 3.40 -67.82
N ALA A 768 42.07 3.30 -68.74
CA ALA A 768 41.86 3.78 -70.11
C ALA A 768 40.72 2.98 -70.77
N PRO A 769 39.80 3.63 -71.52
CA PRO A 769 38.82 2.92 -72.33
C PRO A 769 39.50 1.89 -73.22
N ASP A 770 38.93 0.70 -73.30
CA ASP A 770 39.43 -0.43 -74.11
C ASP A 770 40.83 -0.98 -73.74
N ALA A 771 41.31 -0.72 -72.51
CA ALA A 771 42.51 -1.37 -72.00
C ALA A 771 42.40 -2.91 -72.10
N ARG A 772 43.46 -3.57 -72.61
CA ARG A 772 43.55 -5.04 -72.68
C ARG A 772 44.21 -5.59 -71.42
N ILE A 773 43.58 -6.57 -70.81
CA ILE A 773 44.15 -7.38 -69.72
C ILE A 773 44.26 -8.85 -70.15
N PRO A 774 45.20 -9.64 -69.61
CA PRO A 774 45.28 -11.06 -69.92
C PRO A 774 43.99 -11.80 -69.55
N ARG A 775 43.54 -12.73 -70.41
CA ARG A 775 42.41 -13.62 -70.13
C ARG A 775 42.83 -14.73 -69.17
N GLY A 776 43.03 -14.34 -67.91
CA GLY A 776 43.49 -15.21 -66.83
C GLY A 776 42.43 -15.50 -65.75
N GLY A 777 42.83 -16.37 -64.83
CA GLY A 777 42.18 -16.58 -63.53
C GLY A 777 40.67 -16.83 -63.55
N LEU A 778 39.94 -16.21 -62.61
CA LEU A 778 38.50 -16.39 -62.44
C LEU A 778 37.69 -15.93 -63.66
N ALA A 779 38.09 -14.85 -64.33
CA ALA A 779 37.38 -14.36 -65.51
C ALA A 779 37.47 -15.38 -66.64
N ALA A 780 38.67 -15.93 -66.90
CA ALA A 780 38.84 -17.02 -67.86
C ALA A 780 38.00 -18.26 -67.51
N ARG A 781 37.91 -18.63 -66.22
CA ARG A 781 37.06 -19.74 -65.75
C ARG A 781 35.57 -19.49 -66.02
N ALA A 782 35.04 -18.33 -65.66
CA ALA A 782 33.61 -18.01 -65.86
C ALA A 782 33.23 -17.99 -67.35
N ILE A 783 34.11 -17.46 -68.21
CA ILE A 783 33.90 -17.46 -69.66
C ILE A 783 33.99 -18.89 -70.23
N ALA A 784 34.92 -19.73 -69.75
CA ALA A 784 35.08 -21.10 -70.24
C ALA A 784 33.97 -22.07 -69.79
N THR A 785 33.31 -21.81 -68.66
CA THR A 785 32.22 -22.66 -68.15
C THR A 785 30.83 -22.17 -68.53
N GLY A 786 30.68 -20.88 -68.88
CA GLY A 786 29.36 -20.25 -69.00
C GLY A 786 28.58 -20.24 -67.67
N GLN A 787 29.25 -20.38 -66.52
CA GLN A 787 28.63 -20.38 -65.20
C GLN A 787 29.18 -19.26 -64.33
N GLY A 788 28.29 -18.65 -63.52
CA GLY A 788 28.67 -17.65 -62.53
C GLY A 788 29.60 -18.23 -61.46
N ILE A 789 30.61 -17.46 -61.08
CA ILE A 789 31.54 -17.79 -59.99
C ILE A 789 31.28 -16.85 -58.83
N VAL A 790 31.05 -17.41 -57.65
CA VAL A 790 30.90 -16.67 -56.39
C VAL A 790 32.04 -17.09 -55.45
N SER A 791 32.74 -16.13 -54.86
CA SER A 791 33.72 -16.38 -53.80
C SER A 791 33.40 -15.56 -52.56
N GLU A 792 33.36 -16.21 -51.40
CA GLU A 792 33.18 -15.56 -50.09
C GLU A 792 34.44 -14.87 -49.55
N ASP A 793 35.61 -15.23 -50.11
CA ASP A 793 36.88 -14.51 -49.96
C ASP A 793 37.49 -14.40 -51.36
N TYR A 794 37.20 -13.31 -52.04
CA TYR A 794 37.55 -13.11 -53.45
C TYR A 794 39.06 -12.94 -53.64
N ALA A 795 39.70 -12.16 -52.76
CA ALA A 795 41.15 -11.92 -52.75
C ALA A 795 41.97 -13.22 -52.66
N HIS A 796 41.50 -14.20 -51.87
CA HIS A 796 42.20 -15.46 -51.63
C HIS A 796 41.66 -16.65 -52.44
N HIS A 797 40.82 -16.42 -53.46
CA HIS A 797 40.22 -17.51 -54.24
C HIS A 797 41.26 -18.21 -55.15
N GLY A 798 41.16 -19.54 -55.30
CA GLY A 798 42.05 -20.31 -56.16
C GLY A 798 41.98 -19.94 -57.65
N GLY A 799 43.10 -19.46 -58.20
CA GLY A 799 43.18 -18.95 -59.57
C GLY A 799 42.77 -17.47 -59.69
N HIS A 800 43.06 -16.67 -58.68
CA HIS A 800 42.92 -15.22 -58.69
C HIS A 800 44.23 -14.56 -59.18
N ASP A 801 44.16 -13.74 -60.24
CA ASP A 801 45.32 -13.03 -60.81
C ASP A 801 44.87 -11.69 -61.44
N PRO A 802 44.65 -10.64 -60.61
CA PRO A 802 44.22 -9.33 -61.09
C PRO A 802 45.41 -8.54 -61.66
N PRO A 803 45.16 -7.55 -62.55
CA PRO A 803 46.15 -6.56 -62.95
C PRO A 803 46.86 -5.95 -61.74
N ALA A 804 48.18 -5.72 -61.84
CA ALA A 804 48.98 -5.25 -60.70
C ALA A 804 48.45 -3.95 -60.07
N GLU A 805 47.87 -3.08 -60.90
CA GLU A 805 47.27 -1.80 -60.53
C GLU A 805 45.96 -1.93 -59.72
N TRP A 806 45.32 -3.10 -59.70
CA TRP A 806 44.03 -3.33 -59.03
C TRP A 806 44.17 -4.14 -57.73
N ARG A 807 45.38 -4.61 -57.39
CA ARG A 807 45.60 -5.50 -56.24
C ARG A 807 45.07 -4.93 -54.93
N ASP A 808 45.46 -3.71 -54.57
CA ASP A 808 45.03 -3.07 -53.30
C ASP A 808 43.51 -2.95 -53.17
N ALA A 809 42.81 -2.61 -54.28
CA ALA A 809 41.35 -2.51 -54.31
C ALA A 809 40.65 -3.88 -54.20
N VAL A 810 41.30 -4.93 -54.72
CA VAL A 810 40.78 -6.29 -54.75
C VAL A 810 41.08 -7.06 -53.46
N ASP A 811 42.22 -6.82 -52.82
CA ASP A 811 42.59 -7.38 -51.51
C ASP A 811 41.65 -6.89 -50.38
N ALA A 812 40.99 -5.73 -50.57
CA ALA A 812 39.96 -5.21 -49.68
C ALA A 812 38.60 -5.95 -49.79
N LEU A 813 38.40 -6.81 -50.78
CA LEU A 813 37.13 -7.49 -51.03
C LEU A 813 36.95 -8.73 -50.14
N GLY A 814 35.73 -8.91 -49.65
CA GLY A 814 35.24 -10.14 -49.03
C GLY A 814 34.57 -10.98 -50.11
N LEU A 815 33.25 -10.77 -50.28
CA LEU A 815 32.48 -11.38 -51.36
C LEU A 815 32.86 -10.80 -52.73
N GLY A 816 32.93 -11.66 -53.75
CA GLY A 816 33.04 -11.26 -55.15
C GLY A 816 32.33 -12.23 -56.08
N MET A 817 31.69 -11.69 -57.12
CA MET A 817 30.92 -12.43 -58.11
C MET A 817 31.36 -12.08 -59.54
N MET A 818 31.55 -13.11 -60.35
CA MET A 818 31.70 -13.00 -61.80
C MET A 818 30.55 -13.72 -62.47
N MET A 819 29.69 -12.99 -63.17
CA MET A 819 28.61 -13.56 -63.98
C MET A 819 29.02 -13.52 -65.46
N PRO A 820 28.93 -14.63 -66.21
CA PRO A 820 29.14 -14.62 -67.65
C PRO A 820 28.07 -13.77 -68.34
N LEU A 821 28.47 -13.10 -69.42
CA LEU A 821 27.57 -12.36 -70.30
C LEU A 821 27.37 -13.18 -71.58
N VAL A 822 26.23 -13.85 -71.73
CA VAL A 822 25.99 -14.86 -72.79
C VAL A 822 25.05 -14.30 -73.85
N ALA A 823 25.47 -14.34 -75.12
CA ALA A 823 24.66 -13.93 -76.27
C ALA A 823 23.51 -14.92 -76.48
N ALA A 824 22.31 -14.41 -76.77
CA ALA A 824 21.09 -15.23 -76.78
C ALA A 824 20.99 -16.20 -77.98
N ASP A 825 21.71 -15.94 -79.06
CA ASP A 825 21.52 -16.63 -80.35
C ASP A 825 22.62 -17.65 -80.69
N GLU A 826 23.77 -17.64 -80.00
CA GLU A 826 24.96 -18.43 -80.38
C GLU A 826 25.65 -19.18 -79.22
N ASP A 827 25.12 -19.12 -77.99
CA ASP A 827 25.82 -19.54 -76.75
C ASP A 827 27.23 -18.89 -76.57
N GLU A 828 27.54 -17.83 -77.33
CA GLU A 828 28.80 -17.07 -77.24
C GLU A 828 28.86 -16.29 -75.93
N VAL A 829 29.90 -16.50 -75.12
CA VAL A 829 30.14 -15.66 -73.94
C VAL A 829 30.87 -14.38 -74.35
N LEU A 830 30.11 -13.29 -74.47
CA LEU A 830 30.57 -11.93 -74.80
C LEU A 830 31.60 -11.38 -73.79
N GLY A 831 31.56 -11.85 -72.54
CA GLY A 831 32.39 -11.33 -71.46
C GLY A 831 31.96 -11.79 -70.07
N VAL A 832 32.38 -11.05 -69.04
CA VAL A 832 31.91 -11.18 -67.66
C VAL A 832 31.52 -9.85 -67.05
N LEU A 833 30.47 -9.88 -66.26
CA LEU A 833 30.03 -8.84 -65.34
C LEU A 833 30.61 -9.14 -63.95
N PHE A 834 31.30 -8.17 -63.36
CA PHE A 834 31.92 -8.30 -62.05
C PHE A 834 31.18 -7.44 -61.01
N ALA A 835 30.94 -8.00 -59.82
CA ALA A 835 30.48 -7.29 -58.63
C ALA A 835 31.35 -7.70 -57.42
N GLY A 836 31.80 -6.72 -56.64
CA GLY A 836 32.63 -6.94 -55.46
C GLY A 836 32.20 -6.08 -54.27
N TRP A 837 32.28 -6.65 -53.07
CA TRP A 837 31.93 -5.99 -51.80
C TRP A 837 33.14 -6.02 -50.88
N ARG A 838 33.39 -4.92 -50.16
CA ARG A 838 34.42 -4.87 -49.12
C ARG A 838 34.04 -5.77 -47.96
N ARG A 839 35.07 -6.41 -47.38
CA ARG A 839 34.94 -7.32 -46.24
C ARG A 839 34.18 -6.63 -45.08
N ASP A 840 33.24 -7.36 -44.49
CA ASP A 840 32.35 -6.95 -43.39
C ASP A 840 31.30 -5.87 -43.73
N SER A 841 31.18 -5.44 -45.00
CA SER A 841 30.18 -4.44 -45.38
C SER A 841 28.73 -4.94 -45.16
N PRO A 842 27.76 -4.06 -44.84
CA PRO A 842 26.37 -4.48 -44.65
C PRO A 842 25.77 -5.15 -45.89
N SER A 843 26.14 -4.68 -47.08
CA SER A 843 25.66 -5.21 -48.37
C SER A 843 26.29 -6.57 -48.73
N GLU A 844 27.52 -6.85 -48.29
CA GLU A 844 28.18 -8.15 -48.49
C GLU A 844 27.32 -9.30 -47.94
N ARG A 845 26.73 -9.11 -46.74
CA ARG A 845 25.91 -10.13 -46.06
C ARG A 845 24.60 -10.40 -46.79
N LEU A 846 23.99 -9.38 -47.39
CA LEU A 846 22.74 -9.51 -48.14
C LEU A 846 23.00 -10.21 -49.49
N ALA A 847 24.04 -9.77 -50.20
CA ALA A 847 24.40 -10.26 -51.53
C ALA A 847 24.69 -11.77 -51.58
N ARG A 848 25.17 -12.38 -50.49
CA ARG A 848 25.36 -13.84 -50.37
C ARG A 848 24.08 -14.65 -50.68
N HIS A 849 22.90 -14.07 -50.45
CA HIS A 849 21.60 -14.70 -50.71
C HIS A 849 20.96 -14.25 -52.04
N GLU A 850 21.50 -13.23 -52.71
CA GLU A 850 20.92 -12.57 -53.91
C GLU A 850 21.63 -12.98 -55.22
N VAL A 851 22.45 -14.04 -55.20
CA VAL A 851 23.23 -14.57 -56.34
C VAL A 851 22.36 -14.77 -57.60
N GLN A 852 21.14 -15.27 -57.45
CA GLN A 852 20.23 -15.54 -58.56
C GLN A 852 19.66 -14.26 -59.21
N GLU A 853 19.50 -13.19 -58.42
CA GLU A 853 19.01 -11.89 -58.90
C GLU A 853 20.13 -11.21 -59.71
N ILE A 854 21.37 -11.26 -59.21
CA ILE A 854 22.56 -10.75 -59.91
C ILE A 854 22.81 -11.52 -61.21
N ARG A 855 22.59 -12.85 -61.22
CA ARG A 855 22.60 -13.65 -62.46
C ARG A 855 21.54 -13.19 -63.45
N THR A 856 20.29 -13.03 -63.01
CA THR A 856 19.19 -12.55 -63.86
C THR A 856 19.47 -11.14 -64.41
N PHE A 857 20.16 -10.29 -63.66
CA PHE A 857 20.62 -8.99 -64.14
C PHE A 857 21.74 -9.13 -65.19
N ALA A 858 22.67 -10.07 -65.03
CA ALA A 858 23.69 -10.36 -66.05
C ALA A 858 23.08 -10.89 -67.35
N ASP A 859 22.02 -11.71 -67.29
CA ASP A 859 21.27 -12.15 -68.47
C ASP A 859 20.66 -10.94 -69.21
N LEU A 860 20.03 -9.99 -68.49
CA LEU A 860 19.51 -8.74 -69.06
C LEU A 860 20.61 -7.82 -69.61
N ALA A 861 21.77 -7.77 -68.94
CA ALA A 861 22.94 -7.03 -69.42
C ALA A 861 23.46 -7.61 -70.74
N SER A 862 23.51 -8.94 -70.86
CA SER A 862 23.94 -9.63 -72.08
C SER A 862 23.10 -9.21 -73.28
N LEU A 863 21.76 -9.18 -73.13
CA LEU A 863 20.84 -8.72 -74.17
C LEU A 863 21.07 -7.25 -74.56
N ALA A 864 21.28 -6.36 -73.59
CA ALA A 864 21.53 -4.95 -73.85
C ALA A 864 22.86 -4.76 -74.62
N LEU A 865 23.90 -5.46 -74.22
CA LEU A 865 25.24 -5.42 -74.82
C LEU A 865 25.25 -6.02 -76.24
N GLN A 866 24.56 -7.13 -76.44
CA GLN A 866 24.38 -7.75 -77.77
C GLN A 866 23.65 -6.77 -78.72
N ARG A 867 22.62 -6.06 -78.24
CA ARG A 867 21.92 -5.05 -79.05
C ARG A 867 22.80 -3.85 -79.42
N VAL A 868 23.61 -3.33 -78.49
CA VAL A 868 24.57 -2.25 -78.79
C VAL A 868 25.55 -2.70 -79.87
N ARG A 869 26.20 -3.87 -79.71
CA ARG A 869 27.09 -4.47 -80.73
C ARG A 869 26.40 -4.55 -82.11
N THR A 870 25.19 -5.09 -82.16
CA THR A 870 24.40 -5.25 -83.39
C THR A 870 24.03 -3.89 -84.04
N GLN A 871 23.86 -2.84 -83.24
CA GLN A 871 23.58 -1.50 -83.74
C GLN A 871 24.84 -0.84 -84.30
N ASP A 872 25.98 -0.94 -83.62
CA ASP A 872 27.28 -0.44 -84.08
C ASP A 872 27.67 -1.12 -85.41
N ASP A 873 27.56 -2.45 -85.49
CA ASP A 873 27.81 -3.24 -86.69
C ASP A 873 26.93 -2.76 -87.87
N ARG A 874 25.65 -2.43 -87.62
CA ARG A 874 24.74 -1.89 -88.64
C ARG A 874 25.11 -0.49 -89.10
N VAL A 875 25.55 0.39 -88.21
CA VAL A 875 26.02 1.74 -88.56
C VAL A 875 27.29 1.63 -89.40
N HIS A 876 28.22 0.77 -89.01
CA HIS A 876 29.47 0.54 -89.74
C HIS A 876 29.23 -0.06 -91.13
N LEU A 877 28.41 -1.12 -91.23
CA LEU A 877 28.03 -1.71 -92.52
C LEU A 877 27.33 -0.70 -93.43
N ARG A 878 26.48 0.18 -92.89
CA ARG A 878 25.83 1.22 -93.69
C ARG A 878 26.82 2.27 -94.20
N MET A 879 27.78 2.68 -93.37
CA MET A 879 28.87 3.58 -93.79
C MET A 879 29.69 2.97 -94.93
N LEU A 880 30.01 1.67 -94.85
CA LEU A 880 30.72 0.94 -95.92
C LEU A 880 29.89 0.86 -97.21
N GLN A 881 28.59 0.56 -97.11
CA GLN A 881 27.68 0.54 -98.27
C GLN A 881 27.54 1.92 -98.93
N ASP A 882 27.39 2.98 -98.14
CA ASP A 882 27.33 4.35 -98.66
C ASP A 882 28.67 4.74 -99.34
N HIS A 883 29.83 4.32 -98.81
CA HIS A 883 31.13 4.51 -99.46
C HIS A 883 31.24 3.76 -100.81
N GLU A 884 30.81 2.50 -100.88
CA GLU A 884 30.84 1.69 -102.10
C GLU A 884 29.90 2.25 -103.18
N GLN A 885 28.71 2.73 -102.77
CA GLN A 885 27.74 3.39 -103.66
C GLN A 885 28.32 4.70 -104.21
N ILE A 886 28.92 5.55 -103.37
CA ILE A 886 29.58 6.79 -103.80
C ILE A 886 30.76 6.48 -104.75
N ALA A 887 31.53 5.44 -104.48
CA ALA A 887 32.62 5.00 -105.36
C ALA A 887 32.11 4.62 -106.76
N HIS A 888 31.02 3.85 -106.84
CA HIS A 888 30.36 3.49 -108.10
C HIS A 888 29.77 4.69 -108.84
N GLU A 889 29.04 5.57 -108.15
CA GLU A 889 28.43 6.77 -108.78
C GLU A 889 29.49 7.74 -109.30
N LEU A 890 30.60 7.93 -108.57
CA LEU A 890 31.74 8.72 -109.04
C LEU A 890 32.43 8.08 -110.25
N HIS A 891 32.60 6.75 -110.24
CA HIS A 891 33.14 6.02 -111.38
C HIS A 891 32.30 6.26 -112.65
N ASP A 892 30.99 6.04 -112.57
CA ASP A 892 30.13 6.09 -113.74
C ASP A 892 29.79 7.52 -114.19
N ALA A 893 29.53 8.45 -113.27
CA ALA A 893 29.16 9.81 -113.65
C ALA A 893 30.37 10.68 -114.03
N VAL A 894 31.51 10.52 -113.36
CA VAL A 894 32.68 11.40 -113.53
C VAL A 894 33.69 10.83 -114.51
N LEU A 895 34.18 9.59 -114.30
CA LEU A 895 35.21 9.03 -115.19
C LEU A 895 34.68 8.88 -116.63
N GLN A 896 33.45 8.39 -116.83
CA GLN A 896 32.88 8.26 -118.17
C GLN A 896 32.75 9.61 -118.89
N ARG A 897 32.40 10.70 -118.18
CA ARG A 897 32.34 12.05 -118.75
C ARG A 897 33.73 12.60 -119.06
N LEU A 898 34.71 12.41 -118.17
CA LEU A 898 36.09 12.81 -118.43
C LEU A 898 36.64 12.10 -119.66
N PHE A 899 36.46 10.78 -119.78
CA PHE A 899 36.81 10.03 -120.99
C PHE A 899 36.11 10.55 -122.25
N ALA A 900 34.80 10.81 -122.19
CA ALA A 900 34.05 11.33 -123.34
C ALA A 900 34.48 12.75 -123.76
N VAL A 901 34.87 13.60 -122.81
CA VAL A 901 35.45 14.93 -123.08
C VAL A 901 36.85 14.80 -123.66
N GLY A 902 37.71 13.97 -123.08
CA GLY A 902 39.07 13.68 -123.59
C GLY A 902 39.05 13.18 -125.03
N LEU A 903 38.16 12.23 -125.35
CA LEU A 903 38.02 11.70 -126.71
C LEU A 903 37.58 12.76 -127.74
N ARG A 904 36.69 13.68 -127.34
CA ARG A 904 36.27 14.82 -128.19
C ARG A 904 37.42 15.83 -128.39
N LEU A 905 38.18 16.12 -127.34
CA LEU A 905 39.36 16.98 -127.42
C LEU A 905 40.44 16.37 -128.33
N HIS A 906 40.68 15.05 -128.23
CA HIS A 906 41.65 14.34 -129.06
C HIS A 906 41.27 14.38 -130.55
N GLY A 907 39.99 14.24 -130.87
CA GLY A 907 39.46 14.45 -132.23
C GLY A 907 39.61 15.90 -132.72
N ALA A 908 39.42 16.89 -131.84
CA ALA A 908 39.60 18.30 -132.18
C ALA A 908 41.08 18.68 -132.41
N ALA A 909 42.01 18.16 -131.59
CA ALA A 909 43.46 18.32 -131.80
C ALA A 909 43.89 17.75 -133.15
N SER A 910 43.43 16.52 -133.47
CA SER A 910 43.73 15.81 -134.70
C SER A 910 43.20 16.50 -135.97
N ALA A 911 42.16 17.32 -135.84
CA ALA A 911 41.52 18.05 -136.95
C ALA A 911 41.99 19.51 -137.09
N SER A 912 42.79 20.04 -136.16
CA SER A 912 43.29 21.42 -136.21
C SER A 912 44.45 21.57 -137.20
N ALA A 913 44.33 22.52 -138.12
CA ALA A 913 45.44 22.90 -139.01
C ALA A 913 46.48 23.83 -138.33
N GLU A 914 46.15 24.43 -137.18
CA GLU A 914 47.04 25.34 -136.46
C GLU A 914 47.75 24.64 -135.30
N ARG A 915 49.09 24.56 -135.39
CA ARG A 915 49.93 23.80 -134.45
C ARG A 915 49.85 24.33 -133.01
N SER A 916 49.82 25.66 -132.84
CA SER A 916 49.67 26.33 -131.53
C SER A 916 48.37 25.97 -130.78
N VAL A 917 47.31 25.63 -131.52
CA VAL A 917 46.02 25.18 -130.97
C VAL A 917 46.08 23.69 -130.64
N SER A 918 46.73 22.88 -131.49
CA SER A 918 46.93 21.45 -131.26
C SER A 918 47.73 21.21 -129.97
N ASP A 919 48.90 21.85 -129.82
CA ASP A 919 49.76 21.73 -128.63
C ASP A 919 49.01 22.09 -127.33
N ARG A 920 48.14 23.12 -127.38
CA ARG A 920 47.30 23.53 -126.23
C ARG A 920 46.19 22.54 -125.90
N VAL A 921 45.59 21.89 -126.90
CA VAL A 921 44.58 20.86 -126.68
C VAL A 921 45.22 19.56 -126.19
N GLU A 922 46.42 19.20 -126.68
CA GLU A 922 47.19 18.08 -126.13
C GLU A 922 47.57 18.30 -124.66
N GLN A 923 48.02 19.49 -124.27
CA GLN A 923 48.25 19.81 -122.85
C GLN A 923 46.97 19.65 -122.01
N ALA A 924 45.84 20.15 -122.50
CA ALA A 924 44.55 20.00 -121.81
C ALA A 924 44.09 18.53 -121.70
N ILE A 925 44.47 17.66 -122.63
CA ILE A 925 44.23 16.21 -122.55
C ILE A 925 45.14 15.58 -121.48
N GLN A 926 46.43 15.94 -121.44
CA GLN A 926 47.35 15.43 -120.40
C GLN A 926 46.89 15.81 -118.99
N ASP A 927 46.45 17.05 -118.78
CA ASP A 927 45.90 17.53 -117.51
C ASP A 927 44.61 16.76 -117.14
N LEU A 928 43.78 16.42 -118.13
CA LEU A 928 42.54 15.64 -117.96
C LEU A 928 42.85 14.16 -117.60
N ASP A 929 43.84 13.55 -118.24
CA ASP A 929 44.28 12.18 -117.95
C ASP A 929 44.91 12.08 -116.55
N GLN A 930 45.72 13.07 -116.15
CA GLN A 930 46.25 13.16 -114.80
C GLN A 930 45.13 13.31 -113.75
N THR A 931 44.13 14.15 -114.04
CA THR A 931 42.94 14.30 -113.18
C THR A 931 42.15 13.00 -113.09
N THR A 932 41.98 12.28 -114.21
CA THR A 932 41.30 10.98 -114.29
C THR A 932 42.02 9.93 -113.45
N ALA A 933 43.35 9.93 -113.44
CA ALA A 933 44.15 9.05 -112.58
C ALA A 933 43.98 9.37 -111.08
N GLN A 934 43.98 10.65 -110.70
CA GLN A 934 43.74 11.08 -109.30
C GLN A 934 42.34 10.72 -108.80
N VAL A 935 41.30 10.91 -109.64
CA VAL A 935 39.93 10.51 -109.31
C VAL A 935 39.84 8.99 -109.15
N ARG A 936 40.46 8.20 -110.04
CA ARG A 936 40.50 6.74 -109.93
C ARG A 936 41.19 6.27 -108.65
N GLN A 937 42.30 6.90 -108.24
CA GLN A 937 42.97 6.56 -106.97
C GLN A 937 42.10 6.91 -105.76
N THR A 938 41.35 8.01 -105.82
CA THR A 938 40.42 8.42 -104.75
C THR A 938 39.25 7.44 -104.63
N ILE A 939 38.69 6.99 -105.76
CA ILE A 939 37.66 5.95 -105.82
C ILE A 939 38.16 4.62 -105.22
N LYS A 940 39.40 4.19 -105.54
CA LYS A 940 39.99 2.98 -104.93
C LYS A 940 40.06 3.04 -103.40
N ARG A 941 40.49 4.18 -102.83
CA ARG A 941 40.51 4.37 -101.36
C ARG A 941 39.10 4.38 -100.76
N LEU A 942 38.11 4.94 -101.47
CA LEU A 942 36.71 4.93 -101.02
C LEU A 942 36.12 3.51 -101.03
N ALA A 943 36.45 2.71 -102.04
CA ALA A 943 36.02 1.32 -102.19
C ALA A 943 36.78 0.33 -101.28
N GLY A 944 37.76 0.79 -100.48
CA GLY A 944 38.53 -0.06 -99.56
C GLY A 944 39.54 -0.99 -100.22
N ASP A 945 39.87 -0.77 -101.50
CA ASP A 945 40.56 -1.72 -102.39
C ASP A 945 42.10 -1.70 -102.27
N ASP A 946 42.63 -1.20 -101.13
CA ASP A 946 44.06 -1.24 -100.76
C ASP A 946 44.33 -2.40 -99.79
N THR A 947 44.08 -3.64 -100.23
CA THR A 947 44.67 -4.83 -99.63
C THR A 947 46.12 -4.98 -100.08
N THR A 948 47.00 -4.10 -99.59
CA THR A 948 48.45 -4.33 -99.64
C THR A 948 48.81 -5.47 -98.67
N ASP A 949 48.80 -6.69 -99.19
CA ASP A 949 49.31 -7.88 -98.52
C ASP A 949 50.85 -7.81 -98.41
N PRO A 950 51.44 -7.71 -97.20
CA PRO A 950 52.87 -7.47 -97.02
C PRO A 950 53.66 -8.78 -96.88
N THR A 951 53.47 -9.74 -97.79
CA THR A 951 54.25 -10.99 -97.81
C THR A 951 54.74 -11.40 -99.21
N ASP A 952 55.52 -10.53 -99.86
CA ASP A 952 56.65 -11.03 -100.68
C ASP A 952 57.70 -9.93 -100.96
N THR A 953 58.84 -9.97 -100.25
CA THR A 953 60.17 -9.48 -100.69
C THR A 953 61.20 -9.58 -99.56
N THR A 954 62.01 -10.64 -99.59
CA THR A 954 63.49 -10.55 -99.68
C THR A 954 64.09 -11.95 -99.69
N ASP A 955 64.68 -12.33 -100.82
CA ASP A 955 65.67 -13.40 -100.91
C ASP A 955 66.97 -12.81 -101.49
N ALA A 956 68.13 -13.41 -101.15
CA ALA A 956 69.51 -12.97 -101.44
C ALA A 956 69.96 -11.62 -100.78
N THR A 957 71.21 -11.37 -100.34
CA THR A 957 72.50 -12.11 -100.14
C THR A 957 73.43 -11.13 -99.37
N ASP A 958 74.48 -11.48 -98.59
CA ASP A 958 75.02 -12.73 -98.04
C ASP A 958 76.09 -12.38 -96.96
N SER A 959 76.46 -13.34 -96.08
CA SER A 959 77.63 -13.31 -95.17
C SER A 959 77.60 -12.29 -93.99
N THR A 960 78.28 -12.45 -92.85
CA THR A 960 79.22 -13.49 -92.36
C THR A 960 79.26 -13.55 -90.82
N ASP A 961 79.60 -14.73 -90.29
CA ASP A 961 80.36 -15.00 -89.05
C ASP A 961 80.01 -14.41 -87.65
N SER A 962 79.67 -15.35 -86.75
CA SER A 962 80.52 -15.78 -85.61
C SER A 962 79.99 -15.62 -84.16
N ALA A 963 80.15 -16.72 -83.41
CA ALA A 963 80.08 -16.91 -81.95
C ALA A 963 78.80 -16.46 -81.21
N GLY A 964 78.21 -17.24 -80.27
CA GLY A 964 78.73 -18.42 -79.57
C GLY A 964 78.99 -18.09 -78.10
N GLY A 965 78.07 -18.51 -77.21
CA GLY A 965 78.09 -18.24 -75.77
C GLY A 965 76.81 -18.69 -75.10
#